data_AF-A0A1H6BCT3-F1
#
_entry.id   AF-A0A1H6BCT3-F1
#
_cell.length_a   1.000
_cell.length_b   1.000
_cell.length_c   1.000
_cell.angle_alpha   90.00
_cell.angle_beta   90.00
_cell.angle_gamma   90.00
#
_symmetry.space_group_name_H-M   'P 1'
#
loop_
_entity.id
_entity.type
_entity.pdbx_description
1 polymer ?
#
loop_
_entity_poly.entity_id
_entity_poly.type
_entity_poly.pdbx_seq_one_letter_code
_entity_poly.pdbx_strand_id
1 'polypeptide(L)'
;MSNKRKHPATSARTNSDSKIIQSWLTLALQAMNSADWNQAQNLLQKILDISPKHARALQLMGQAQINSGDYIEGLSTLSKAVSVDPGNAQNQYLRSFALERLRRLPEALEAIEQALTKVPDSETFLAHKAVVLQALNREAQALDVLKGLLERYPQNSRYWNNASNLHNILGQPEKARKCLQTAAELDPQNAYIFSNLITNRHYNPQETQASIYEACLEWDKRFPPAPSNTQTDPVPSRVLRLGMISEGFQFHPVGQMIIAALEQLPTYAYEFYAYSMFSGEDAITRRFKKICNYRLVNHITDDALADQIRADQIDILIDMAGHHSGSRMLTLTQKPAPIQIKWVGGLINTSGSEILDYLLSDRYETPEGTDSMYSEKLVRLPGDYICYEPPSYLPEENSLPAKQNGYITFGSFNNGMKVNAELIEQWAGILGAVPNSRLFLKSKSYGAPEFCEHILAQLEDRGIARERIMLEGTSPHQELLKCYHRVDIALDTWPYSGGLTTCEAFIMGVPVVTMPGPTFAGRHSTTHLINAGMPELVTHSWKEYRDRAIELASDVDSLAVIRTHLREVLQKSPVCDAATFAGHLNNALRAIWQRHCESKTPAALNFNENGEVLFQGEPEPVILQHPEPPPEDEARTYRWEFEGKVIAIDHGAQLLNVPVIKQMLEQGTLELIAFDPASNKLKHPLRQAQGVHYYPNILLGSGSPATLYACQDAKLSGTLKAKGDAHFTEKLKNSLTTLAELPINTLELDKVSELPAIDWLILDNLNNSVEVLEHGSEALKDTLLIQADIVFQATHDRQPNLAEVSHWAARHGFRFYCLNQEESRTPVPQNIIGANNYADELVSATALFIPSHERMESLSTNQRRKLAFIADTVFSLEGLGYEVLGRNSDEEAEKYIQYKVRQEVASKQPHVPASGVRQKPRFMPSQAPSPQPTDTGAETTSTSIKRPDLTLPTEAAKYLKKVYSDATCILEYGSGGSTVLASEMENKQVFTVENDLNWAANIIQYLEQAAPPSPAIIHTVNVGKTGPWAYPVNDSSWRDFHKYPLSVWDRDDFTEPDVILIDGRFRVACFVAAVMKIRKPTIVLFDDYGDRPYYHVVERLAKPVKMVGRMAYFELTPGNFPPEELTWMIASFNQVTYANLTRP
;
A
#
# COMPACT_ATOMS: atom_id res chain seq x y z
N MET A 1 -66.74 43.41 -25.31
CA MET A 1 -66.07 42.84 -26.51
C MET A 1 -64.62 43.32 -26.55
N SER A 2 -63.72 42.44 -27.01
CA SER A 2 -62.31 42.66 -27.38
C SER A 2 -61.21 42.53 -26.29
N ASN A 3 -60.64 41.31 -26.28
CA ASN A 3 -59.21 40.95 -26.24
C ASN A 3 -58.26 41.54 -25.18
N LYS A 4 -57.81 40.68 -24.26
CA LYS A 4 -56.43 40.69 -23.75
C LYS A 4 -55.78 39.32 -23.99
N ARG A 5 -54.67 39.36 -24.73
CA ARG A 5 -53.83 38.24 -25.19
C ARG A 5 -53.17 37.51 -24.00
N LYS A 6 -53.22 36.17 -24.02
CA LYS A 6 -52.33 35.30 -23.25
C LYS A 6 -50.91 35.37 -23.84
N HIS A 7 -49.88 35.56 -23.01
CA HIS A 7 -48.47 35.41 -23.39
C HIS A 7 -48.05 33.92 -23.32
N PRO A 8 -47.39 33.35 -24.37
CA PRO A 8 -47.01 31.93 -24.45
C PRO A 8 -45.50 31.63 -24.18
N ALA A 9 -44.81 32.42 -23.36
CA ALA A 9 -43.33 32.39 -23.32
C ALA A 9 -42.71 31.27 -22.45
N THR A 10 -43.38 30.78 -21.41
CA THR A 10 -42.84 29.77 -20.47
C THR A 10 -42.99 28.33 -20.96
N SER A 11 -43.99 28.01 -21.79
CA SER A 11 -44.15 26.68 -22.39
C SER A 11 -43.22 26.42 -23.58
N ALA A 12 -42.62 27.47 -24.16
CA ALA A 12 -41.73 27.35 -25.30
C ALA A 12 -40.29 26.96 -24.89
N ARG A 13 -39.78 27.47 -23.75
CA ARG A 13 -38.45 27.14 -23.21
C ARG A 13 -38.37 25.72 -22.65
N THR A 14 -39.35 25.29 -21.88
CA THR A 14 -39.41 23.90 -21.35
C THR A 14 -39.50 22.86 -22.47
N ASN A 15 -40.15 23.20 -23.58
CA ASN A 15 -40.26 22.36 -24.77
C ASN A 15 -38.99 22.40 -25.64
N SER A 16 -38.20 23.49 -25.62
CA SER A 16 -36.88 23.52 -26.28
C SER A 16 -35.83 22.73 -25.49
N ASP A 17 -35.80 22.88 -24.17
CA ASP A 17 -34.81 22.21 -23.31
C ASP A 17 -35.05 20.70 -23.26
N SER A 18 -36.31 20.27 -23.23
CA SER A 18 -36.67 18.85 -23.36
C SER A 18 -36.23 18.25 -24.71
N LYS A 19 -36.38 18.99 -25.82
CA LYS A 19 -35.91 18.55 -27.14
C LYS A 19 -34.39 18.51 -27.24
N ILE A 20 -33.69 19.47 -26.64
CA ILE A 20 -32.22 19.52 -26.59
C ILE A 20 -31.68 18.36 -25.76
N ILE A 21 -32.21 18.15 -24.54
CA ILE A 21 -31.85 17.02 -23.68
C ILE A 21 -32.06 15.70 -24.43
N GLN A 22 -33.19 15.53 -25.12
CA GLN A 22 -33.45 14.30 -25.85
C GLN A 22 -32.52 14.09 -27.06
N SER A 23 -32.12 15.19 -27.72
CA SER A 23 -31.15 15.14 -28.81
C SER A 23 -29.77 14.73 -28.30
N TRP A 24 -29.28 15.36 -27.23
CA TRP A 24 -28.02 14.97 -26.60
C TRP A 24 -28.06 13.59 -26.00
N LEU A 25 -29.19 13.14 -25.45
CA LEU A 25 -29.34 11.79 -24.93
C LEU A 25 -29.23 10.75 -26.06
N THR A 26 -29.80 11.06 -27.22
CA THR A 26 -29.69 10.21 -28.41
C THR A 26 -28.25 10.12 -28.90
N LEU A 27 -27.54 11.25 -28.99
CA LEU A 27 -26.13 11.28 -29.36
C LEU A 27 -25.25 10.58 -28.32
N ALA A 28 -25.53 10.76 -27.03
CA ALA A 28 -24.82 10.09 -25.96
C ALA A 28 -25.00 8.57 -26.05
N LEU A 29 -26.21 8.09 -26.34
CA LEU A 29 -26.46 6.66 -26.57
C LEU A 29 -25.72 6.13 -27.82
N GLN A 30 -25.60 6.93 -28.88
CA GLN A 30 -24.77 6.56 -30.04
C GLN A 30 -23.28 6.47 -29.68
N ALA A 31 -22.76 7.43 -28.93
CA ALA A 31 -21.39 7.39 -28.41
C ALA A 31 -21.16 6.17 -27.50
N MET A 32 -22.11 5.88 -26.61
CA MET A 32 -22.08 4.66 -25.77
C MET A 32 -22.05 3.37 -26.61
N ASN A 33 -22.85 3.30 -27.68
CA ASN A 33 -22.90 2.14 -28.56
C ASN A 33 -21.64 1.98 -29.42
N SER A 34 -20.93 3.08 -29.70
CA SER A 34 -19.65 3.08 -30.42
C SER A 34 -18.44 3.00 -29.48
N ALA A 35 -18.68 2.83 -28.18
CA ALA A 35 -17.65 2.83 -27.13
C ALA A 35 -16.77 4.10 -27.07
N ASP A 36 -17.25 5.22 -27.61
CA ASP A 36 -16.62 6.54 -27.42
C ASP A 36 -17.05 7.12 -26.06
N TRP A 37 -16.43 6.59 -25.01
CA TRP A 37 -16.76 6.94 -23.62
C TRP A 37 -16.53 8.43 -23.33
N ASN A 38 -15.47 9.01 -23.89
CA ASN A 38 -15.16 10.43 -23.72
C ASN A 38 -16.25 11.31 -24.35
N GLN A 39 -16.68 11.01 -25.57
CA GLN A 39 -17.77 11.74 -26.19
C GLN A 39 -19.09 11.54 -25.45
N ALA A 40 -19.38 10.30 -25.01
CA ALA A 40 -20.57 10.00 -24.22
C ALA A 40 -20.61 10.82 -22.93
N GLN A 41 -19.53 10.80 -22.15
CA GLN A 41 -19.41 11.59 -20.91
C GLN A 41 -19.59 13.09 -21.17
N ASN A 42 -18.93 13.64 -22.20
CA ASN A 42 -19.10 15.06 -22.56
C ASN A 42 -20.55 15.43 -22.93
N LEU A 43 -21.26 14.56 -23.66
CA LEU A 43 -22.66 14.78 -24.02
C LEU A 43 -23.61 14.65 -22.82
N LEU A 44 -23.32 13.70 -21.94
CA LEU A 44 -24.08 13.48 -20.71
C LEU A 44 -23.88 14.62 -19.71
N GLN A 45 -22.66 15.17 -19.62
CA GLN A 45 -22.38 16.33 -18.79
C GLN A 45 -23.23 17.52 -19.22
N LYS A 46 -23.35 17.79 -20.52
CA LYS A 46 -24.24 18.85 -21.04
C LYS A 46 -25.70 18.67 -20.62
N ILE A 47 -26.19 17.42 -20.56
CA ILE A 47 -27.54 17.13 -20.05
C ILE A 47 -27.63 17.43 -18.55
N LEU A 48 -26.62 17.03 -17.78
CA LEU A 48 -26.55 17.25 -16.33
C LEU A 48 -26.38 18.72 -15.97
N ASP A 49 -25.74 19.53 -16.82
CA ASP A 49 -25.63 20.98 -16.64
C ASP A 49 -27.01 21.66 -16.76
N ILE A 50 -27.90 21.14 -17.62
CA ILE A 50 -29.30 21.62 -17.74
C ILE A 50 -30.19 21.00 -16.66
N SER A 51 -30.00 19.71 -16.37
CA SER A 51 -30.84 18.95 -15.45
C SER A 51 -29.97 18.04 -14.57
N PRO A 52 -29.45 18.57 -13.43
CA PRO A 52 -28.49 17.85 -12.58
C PRO A 52 -29.04 16.56 -11.96
N LYS A 53 -30.37 16.45 -11.84
CA LYS A 53 -31.08 15.26 -11.33
C LYS A 53 -31.72 14.42 -12.46
N HIS A 54 -31.24 14.54 -13.70
CA HIS A 54 -31.76 13.73 -14.80
C HIS A 54 -31.36 12.26 -14.64
N ALA A 55 -32.26 11.44 -14.09
CA ALA A 55 -32.01 10.05 -13.69
C ALA A 55 -31.29 9.22 -14.76
N ARG A 56 -31.79 9.26 -16.02
CA ARG A 56 -31.20 8.50 -17.13
C ARG A 56 -29.81 8.99 -17.52
N ALA A 57 -29.51 10.29 -17.37
CA ALA A 57 -28.21 10.84 -17.71
C ALA A 57 -27.17 10.49 -16.64
N LEU A 58 -27.54 10.56 -15.35
CA LEU A 58 -26.69 10.08 -14.25
C LEU A 58 -26.37 8.59 -14.40
N GLN A 59 -27.37 7.76 -14.70
CA GLN A 59 -27.16 6.34 -14.95
C GLN A 59 -26.15 6.10 -16.09
N LEU A 60 -26.37 6.74 -17.25
CA LEU A 60 -25.50 6.56 -18.42
C LEU A 60 -24.10 7.14 -18.19
N MET A 61 -23.98 8.24 -17.43
CA MET A 61 -22.68 8.83 -17.08
C MET A 61 -21.88 7.87 -16.22
N GLY A 62 -22.51 7.33 -15.18
CA GLY A 62 -21.89 6.33 -14.32
C GLY A 62 -21.49 5.06 -15.08
N GLN A 63 -22.31 4.60 -16.03
CA GLN A 63 -21.95 3.50 -16.91
C GLN A 63 -20.75 3.84 -17.81
N ALA A 64 -20.73 5.03 -18.41
CA ALA A 64 -19.65 5.47 -19.28
C ALA A 64 -18.32 5.54 -18.50
N GLN A 65 -18.36 6.08 -17.27
CA GLN A 65 -17.22 6.15 -16.36
C GLN A 65 -16.71 4.75 -15.95
N ILE A 66 -17.61 3.81 -15.63
CA ILE A 66 -17.21 2.41 -15.39
C ILE A 66 -16.52 1.82 -16.63
N ASN A 67 -17.08 2.05 -17.82
CA ASN A 67 -16.56 1.49 -19.06
C ASN A 67 -15.23 2.14 -19.51
N SER A 68 -14.96 3.38 -19.11
CA SER A 68 -13.64 4.02 -19.28
C SER A 68 -12.63 3.66 -18.18
N GLY A 69 -13.01 2.84 -17.20
CA GLY A 69 -12.14 2.44 -16.09
C GLY A 69 -12.14 3.39 -14.89
N ASP A 70 -12.90 4.49 -14.94
CA ASP A 70 -13.03 5.50 -13.88
C ASP A 70 -14.01 5.03 -12.79
N TYR A 71 -13.73 3.88 -12.17
CA TYR A 71 -14.66 3.22 -11.24
C TYR A 71 -15.03 4.05 -10.02
N ILE A 72 -14.12 4.91 -9.53
CA ILE A 72 -14.37 5.80 -8.38
C ILE A 72 -15.41 6.86 -8.74
N GLU A 73 -15.23 7.53 -9.88
CA GLU A 73 -16.19 8.53 -10.35
C GLU A 73 -17.51 7.87 -10.74
N GLY A 74 -17.44 6.73 -11.43
CA GLY A 74 -18.61 5.91 -11.78
C GLY A 74 -19.43 5.55 -10.54
N LEU A 75 -18.80 5.09 -9.46
CA LEU A 75 -19.48 4.80 -8.19
C LEU A 75 -20.14 6.05 -7.59
N SER A 76 -19.44 7.19 -7.60
CA SER A 76 -19.99 8.47 -7.11
C SER A 76 -21.24 8.89 -7.90
N THR A 77 -21.15 8.85 -9.23
CA THR A 77 -22.26 9.19 -10.13
C THR A 77 -23.42 8.21 -9.99
N LEU A 78 -23.16 6.90 -9.90
CA LEU A 78 -24.21 5.89 -9.72
C LEU A 78 -24.88 5.98 -8.35
N SER A 79 -24.16 6.38 -7.30
CA SER A 79 -24.76 6.66 -6.00
C SER A 79 -25.76 7.83 -6.08
N LYS A 80 -25.46 8.86 -6.89
CA LYS A 80 -26.43 9.93 -7.22
C LYS A 80 -27.59 9.41 -8.07
N ALA A 81 -27.34 8.51 -9.03
CA ALA A 81 -28.41 7.90 -9.83
C ALA A 81 -29.37 7.09 -8.96
N VAL A 82 -28.86 6.32 -7.99
CA VAL A 82 -29.65 5.57 -7.01
C VAL A 82 -30.44 6.49 -6.09
N SER A 83 -29.90 7.64 -5.66
CA SER A 83 -30.64 8.57 -4.80
C SER A 83 -31.78 9.30 -5.53
N VAL A 84 -31.63 9.55 -6.84
CA VAL A 84 -32.67 10.16 -7.68
C VAL A 84 -33.76 9.16 -8.06
N ASP A 85 -33.39 7.92 -8.35
CA ASP A 85 -34.34 6.85 -8.72
C ASP A 85 -34.03 5.55 -7.96
N PRO A 86 -34.44 5.46 -6.67
CA PRO A 86 -34.17 4.28 -5.83
C PRO A 86 -34.88 3.00 -6.29
N GLY A 87 -35.91 3.14 -7.13
CA GLY A 87 -36.68 2.01 -7.67
C GLY A 87 -35.99 1.30 -8.84
N ASN A 88 -34.94 1.90 -9.41
CA ASN A 88 -34.29 1.40 -10.61
C ASN A 88 -33.25 0.31 -10.30
N ALA A 89 -33.61 -0.93 -10.61
CA ALA A 89 -32.75 -2.09 -10.40
C ALA A 89 -31.40 -1.99 -11.16
N GLN A 90 -31.40 -1.34 -12.33
CA GLN A 90 -30.18 -1.20 -13.14
C GLN A 90 -29.15 -0.29 -12.46
N ASN A 91 -29.58 0.78 -11.78
CA ASN A 91 -28.66 1.67 -11.05
C ASN A 91 -27.93 0.92 -9.93
N GLN A 92 -28.66 0.06 -9.21
CA GLN A 92 -28.10 -0.77 -8.14
C GLN A 92 -27.15 -1.85 -8.68
N TYR A 93 -27.48 -2.48 -9.81
CA TYR A 93 -26.58 -3.40 -10.50
C TYR A 93 -25.27 -2.72 -10.92
N LEU A 94 -25.33 -1.54 -11.56
CA LEU A 94 -24.13 -0.82 -11.98
C LEU A 94 -23.30 -0.34 -10.80
N ARG A 95 -23.96 0.08 -9.72
CA ARG A 95 -23.29 0.42 -8.47
C ARG A 95 -22.58 -0.81 -7.88
N SER A 96 -23.24 -1.96 -7.86
CA SER A 96 -22.64 -3.24 -7.45
C SER A 96 -21.40 -3.57 -8.28
N PHE A 97 -21.48 -3.40 -9.61
CA PHE A 97 -20.35 -3.62 -10.51
C PHE A 97 -19.17 -2.70 -10.19
N ALA A 98 -19.39 -1.39 -9.99
CA ALA A 98 -18.32 -0.48 -9.59
C ALA A 98 -17.72 -0.85 -8.23
N LEU A 99 -18.55 -1.24 -7.25
CA LEU A 99 -18.10 -1.67 -5.92
C LEU A 99 -17.24 -2.94 -6.01
N GLU A 100 -17.63 -3.90 -6.84
CA GLU A 100 -16.87 -5.13 -7.11
C GLU A 100 -15.48 -4.80 -7.68
N ARG A 101 -15.41 -3.94 -8.70
CA ARG A 101 -14.15 -3.48 -9.30
C ARG A 101 -13.25 -2.70 -8.34
N LEU A 102 -13.84 -2.00 -7.37
CA LEU A 102 -13.15 -1.32 -6.29
C LEU A 102 -12.87 -2.22 -5.07
N ARG A 103 -13.15 -3.53 -5.17
CA ARG A 103 -12.97 -4.54 -4.10
C ARG A 103 -13.77 -4.27 -2.82
N ARG A 104 -14.86 -3.49 -2.92
CA ARG A 104 -15.85 -3.25 -1.84
C ARG A 104 -16.94 -4.32 -1.87
N LEU A 105 -16.51 -5.57 -1.74
CA LEU A 105 -17.32 -6.75 -2.05
C LEU A 105 -18.60 -6.92 -1.20
N PRO A 106 -18.61 -6.63 0.12
CA PRO A 106 -19.84 -6.72 0.92
C PRO A 106 -20.93 -5.74 0.44
N GLU A 107 -20.54 -4.51 0.12
CA GLU A 107 -21.45 -3.49 -0.41
C GLU A 107 -21.92 -3.84 -1.83
N ALA A 108 -21.03 -4.45 -2.63
CA ALA A 108 -21.41 -4.98 -3.94
C ALA A 108 -22.51 -6.04 -3.81
N LEU A 109 -22.39 -6.96 -2.83
CA LEU A 109 -23.41 -7.98 -2.59
C LEU A 109 -24.74 -7.36 -2.17
N GLU A 110 -24.72 -6.39 -1.26
CA GLU A 110 -25.92 -5.68 -0.84
C GLU A 110 -26.62 -4.99 -2.03
N ALA A 111 -25.86 -4.28 -2.86
CA ALA A 111 -26.39 -3.58 -4.02
C ALA A 111 -27.01 -4.53 -5.07
N ILE A 112 -26.38 -5.69 -5.34
CA ILE A 112 -26.95 -6.65 -6.30
C ILE A 112 -28.19 -7.35 -5.74
N GLU A 113 -28.26 -7.59 -4.44
CA GLU A 113 -29.45 -8.14 -3.78
C GLU A 113 -30.63 -7.16 -3.76
N GLN A 114 -30.35 -5.86 -3.62
CA GLN A 114 -31.36 -4.82 -3.80
C GLN A 114 -31.90 -4.79 -5.24
N ALA A 115 -31.03 -4.96 -6.24
CA ALA A 115 -31.45 -5.06 -7.64
C ALA A 115 -32.34 -6.31 -7.89
N LEU A 116 -31.94 -7.46 -7.34
CA LEU A 116 -32.70 -8.72 -7.43
C LEU A 116 -34.04 -8.67 -6.68
N THR A 117 -34.17 -7.87 -5.63
CA THR A 117 -35.46 -7.67 -4.96
C THR A 117 -36.49 -7.03 -5.89
N LYS A 118 -36.05 -6.23 -6.87
CA LYS A 118 -36.92 -5.59 -7.86
C LYS A 118 -37.12 -6.44 -9.11
N VAL A 119 -36.08 -7.17 -9.53
CA VAL A 119 -36.11 -8.06 -10.70
C VAL A 119 -35.48 -9.43 -10.33
N PRO A 120 -36.24 -10.34 -9.69
CA PRO A 120 -35.69 -11.57 -9.10
C PRO A 120 -35.07 -12.55 -10.09
N ASP A 121 -35.62 -12.65 -11.30
CA ASP A 121 -35.22 -13.62 -12.32
C ASP A 121 -34.29 -13.03 -13.39
N SER A 122 -33.67 -11.87 -13.13
CA SER A 122 -32.71 -11.26 -14.07
C SER A 122 -31.45 -12.13 -14.19
N GLU A 123 -31.27 -12.77 -15.35
CA GLU A 123 -30.08 -13.57 -15.67
C GLU A 123 -28.79 -12.79 -15.40
N THR A 124 -28.70 -11.54 -15.88
CA THR A 124 -27.54 -10.66 -15.70
C THR A 124 -27.22 -10.40 -14.23
N PHE A 125 -28.25 -10.18 -13.41
CA PHE A 125 -28.03 -9.86 -11.99
C PHE A 125 -27.65 -11.10 -11.19
N LEU A 126 -28.25 -12.25 -11.49
CA LEU A 126 -27.87 -13.54 -10.89
C LEU A 126 -26.43 -13.92 -11.26
N ALA A 127 -26.06 -13.75 -12.53
CA ALA A 127 -24.69 -14.01 -12.99
C ALA A 127 -23.66 -13.11 -12.27
N HIS A 128 -24.00 -11.82 -12.09
CA HIS A 128 -23.13 -10.92 -11.32
C HIS A 128 -23.09 -11.25 -9.83
N LYS A 129 -24.23 -11.65 -9.23
CA LYS A 129 -24.26 -12.14 -7.84
C LYS A 129 -23.34 -13.35 -7.65
N ALA A 130 -23.31 -14.29 -8.59
CA ALA A 130 -22.39 -15.43 -8.53
C ALA A 130 -20.91 -14.98 -8.51
N VAL A 131 -20.55 -13.98 -9.34
CA VAL A 131 -19.19 -13.40 -9.38
C VAL A 131 -18.84 -12.71 -8.05
N VAL A 132 -19.76 -11.90 -7.51
CA VAL A 132 -19.54 -11.21 -6.21
C VAL A 132 -19.41 -12.21 -5.07
N LEU A 133 -20.25 -13.26 -5.04
CA LEU A 133 -20.16 -14.34 -4.05
C LEU A 133 -18.84 -15.10 -4.15
N GLN A 134 -18.36 -15.39 -5.35
CA GLN A 134 -17.05 -16.00 -5.57
C GLN A 134 -15.92 -15.11 -5.05
N ALA A 135 -15.97 -13.80 -5.32
CA ALA A 135 -15.00 -12.83 -4.81
C ALA A 135 -15.03 -12.72 -3.28
N LEU A 136 -16.20 -12.91 -2.66
CA LEU A 136 -16.40 -12.97 -1.21
C LEU A 136 -15.99 -14.30 -0.56
N ASN A 137 -15.51 -15.27 -1.34
CA ASN A 137 -15.22 -16.63 -0.87
C ASN A 137 -16.47 -17.33 -0.28
N ARG A 138 -17.61 -17.18 -0.96
CA ARG A 138 -18.88 -17.87 -0.65
C ARG A 138 -19.20 -18.88 -1.75
N GLU A 139 -18.30 -19.84 -1.95
CA GLU A 139 -18.30 -20.75 -3.09
C GLU A 139 -19.57 -21.61 -3.19
N ALA A 140 -20.07 -22.13 -2.07
CA ALA A 140 -21.30 -22.92 -2.05
C ALA A 140 -22.51 -22.10 -2.54
N GLN A 141 -22.67 -20.88 -2.04
CA GLN A 141 -23.75 -19.97 -2.47
C GLN A 141 -23.59 -19.57 -3.95
N ALA A 142 -22.36 -19.29 -4.39
CA ALA A 142 -22.09 -18.98 -5.79
C ALA A 142 -22.44 -20.16 -6.72
N LEU A 143 -22.11 -21.39 -6.30
CA LEU A 143 -22.39 -22.61 -7.04
C LEU A 143 -23.90 -22.88 -7.11
N ASP A 144 -24.64 -22.63 -6.03
CA ASP A 144 -26.10 -22.78 -6.04
C ASP A 144 -26.79 -21.78 -6.98
N VAL A 145 -26.31 -20.54 -7.02
CA VAL A 145 -26.78 -19.55 -8.03
C VAL A 145 -26.46 -20.04 -9.45
N LEU A 146 -25.25 -20.57 -9.68
CA LEU A 146 -24.86 -21.10 -11.00
C LEU A 146 -25.64 -22.35 -11.40
N LYS A 147 -25.99 -23.25 -10.47
CA LYS A 147 -26.87 -24.39 -10.77
C LYS A 147 -28.23 -23.93 -11.30
N GLY A 148 -28.86 -22.97 -10.62
CA GLY A 148 -30.14 -22.41 -11.08
C GLY A 148 -30.02 -21.72 -12.45
N LEU A 149 -28.90 -21.05 -12.72
CA LEU A 149 -28.62 -20.49 -14.05
C LEU A 149 -28.42 -21.58 -15.10
N LEU A 150 -27.71 -22.66 -14.79
CA LEU A 150 -27.45 -23.77 -15.71
C LEU A 150 -28.70 -24.60 -16.02
N GLU A 151 -29.63 -24.74 -15.08
CA GLU A 151 -30.94 -25.37 -15.31
C GLU A 151 -31.77 -24.58 -16.34
N ARG A 152 -31.71 -23.25 -16.30
CA ARG A 152 -32.46 -22.36 -17.20
C ARG A 152 -31.74 -22.10 -18.52
N TYR A 153 -30.41 -22.01 -18.49
CA TYR A 153 -29.55 -21.62 -19.60
C TYR A 153 -28.41 -22.63 -19.82
N PRO A 154 -28.72 -23.91 -20.10
CA PRO A 154 -27.71 -24.97 -20.21
C PRO A 154 -26.74 -24.79 -21.38
N GLN A 155 -27.06 -23.92 -22.34
CA GLN A 155 -26.23 -23.62 -23.51
C GLN A 155 -25.26 -22.44 -23.29
N ASN A 156 -25.25 -21.82 -22.10
CA ASN A 156 -24.37 -20.70 -21.80
C ASN A 156 -23.00 -21.20 -21.28
N SER A 157 -22.00 -21.23 -22.16
CA SER A 157 -20.63 -21.73 -21.88
C SER A 157 -19.98 -21.05 -20.67
N ARG A 158 -20.24 -19.76 -20.45
CA ARG A 158 -19.69 -18.99 -19.32
C ARG A 158 -20.10 -19.54 -17.97
N TYR A 159 -21.34 -20.04 -17.83
CA TYR A 159 -21.80 -20.59 -16.56
C TYR A 159 -21.15 -21.93 -16.25
N TRP A 160 -20.92 -22.76 -17.27
CA TRP A 160 -20.14 -24.00 -17.12
C TRP A 160 -18.69 -23.71 -16.70
N ASN A 161 -18.04 -22.71 -17.32
CA ASN A 161 -16.69 -22.29 -16.95
C ASN A 161 -16.60 -21.69 -15.53
N ASN A 162 -17.60 -20.91 -15.10
CA ASN A 162 -17.62 -20.40 -13.73
C ASN A 162 -17.87 -21.52 -12.72
N ALA A 163 -18.75 -22.47 -13.05
CA ALA A 163 -19.00 -23.65 -12.23
C ALA A 163 -17.74 -24.54 -12.10
N SER A 164 -16.95 -24.70 -13.17
CA SER A 164 -15.70 -25.46 -13.10
C SER A 164 -14.69 -24.81 -12.15
N ASN A 165 -14.57 -23.48 -12.16
CA ASN A 165 -13.69 -22.78 -11.24
C ASN A 165 -14.09 -23.00 -9.77
N LEU A 166 -15.39 -22.97 -9.47
CA LEU A 166 -15.89 -23.28 -8.13
C LEU A 166 -15.66 -24.76 -7.77
N HIS A 167 -15.91 -25.69 -8.69
CA HIS A 167 -15.63 -27.10 -8.47
C HIS A 167 -14.15 -27.37 -8.20
N ASN A 168 -13.23 -26.67 -8.86
CA ASN A 168 -11.81 -26.75 -8.55
C ASN A 168 -11.52 -26.28 -7.11
N ILE A 169 -12.03 -25.11 -6.71
CA ILE A 169 -11.83 -24.56 -5.34
C ILE A 169 -12.38 -25.52 -4.28
N LEU A 170 -13.52 -26.18 -4.57
CA LEU A 170 -14.17 -27.17 -3.69
C LEU A 170 -13.53 -28.57 -3.76
N GLY A 171 -12.40 -28.73 -4.45
CA GLY A 171 -11.68 -30.01 -4.54
C GLY A 171 -12.39 -31.09 -5.33
N GLN A 172 -13.14 -30.71 -6.37
CA GLN A 172 -13.90 -31.60 -7.24
C GLN A 172 -13.35 -31.58 -8.68
N PRO A 173 -12.06 -31.95 -8.90
CA PRO A 173 -11.36 -31.75 -10.17
C PRO A 173 -12.03 -32.47 -11.35
N GLU A 174 -12.58 -33.66 -11.15
CA GLU A 174 -13.30 -34.38 -12.22
C GLU A 174 -14.59 -33.69 -12.65
N LYS A 175 -15.33 -33.07 -11.71
CA LYS A 175 -16.51 -32.27 -12.05
C LYS A 175 -16.09 -31.00 -12.76
N ALA A 176 -15.04 -30.33 -12.27
CA ALA A 176 -14.50 -29.15 -12.91
C ALA A 176 -14.07 -29.42 -14.36
N ARG A 177 -13.36 -30.53 -14.59
CA ARG A 177 -12.94 -30.97 -15.92
C ARG A 177 -14.14 -31.23 -16.85
N LYS A 178 -15.18 -31.93 -16.37
CA LYS A 178 -16.41 -32.14 -17.16
C LYS A 178 -17.09 -30.81 -17.52
N CYS A 179 -17.21 -29.89 -16.56
CA CYS A 179 -17.74 -28.56 -16.81
C CYS A 179 -16.90 -27.78 -17.83
N LEU A 180 -15.56 -27.83 -17.76
CA LEU A 180 -14.68 -27.20 -18.75
C LEU A 180 -14.82 -27.84 -20.14
N GLN A 181 -14.97 -29.15 -20.23
CA GLN A 181 -15.21 -29.85 -21.49
C GLN A 181 -16.52 -29.41 -22.13
N THR A 182 -17.62 -29.41 -21.37
CA THR A 182 -18.90 -28.88 -21.86
C THR A 182 -18.80 -27.41 -22.27
N ALA A 183 -18.12 -26.58 -21.48
CA ALA A 183 -17.92 -25.18 -21.81
C ALA A 183 -17.16 -25.00 -23.14
N ALA A 184 -16.10 -25.80 -23.36
CA ALA A 184 -15.28 -25.77 -24.56
C ALA A 184 -15.99 -26.34 -25.80
N GLU A 185 -16.91 -27.29 -25.63
CA GLU A 185 -17.76 -27.80 -26.71
C GLU A 185 -18.80 -26.76 -27.16
N LEU A 186 -19.38 -26.02 -26.20
CA LEU A 186 -20.39 -24.99 -26.46
C LEU A 186 -19.79 -23.73 -27.08
N ASP A 187 -18.57 -23.36 -26.70
CA ASP A 187 -17.89 -22.16 -27.20
C ASP A 187 -16.40 -22.44 -27.47
N PRO A 188 -16.08 -23.12 -28.59
CA PRO A 188 -14.73 -23.58 -28.90
C PRO A 188 -13.69 -22.47 -29.11
N GLN A 189 -14.17 -21.25 -29.40
CA GLN A 189 -13.35 -20.07 -29.69
C GLN A 189 -13.17 -19.15 -28.47
N ASN A 190 -13.59 -19.59 -27.28
CA ASN A 190 -13.40 -18.82 -26.07
C ASN A 190 -12.01 -19.06 -25.46
N ALA A 191 -11.12 -18.09 -25.64
CA ALA A 191 -9.75 -18.14 -25.15
C ALA A 191 -9.63 -18.36 -23.64
N TYR A 192 -10.57 -17.82 -22.84
CA TYR A 192 -10.56 -17.98 -21.38
C TYR A 192 -10.93 -19.40 -20.95
N ILE A 193 -11.93 -20.00 -21.60
CA ILE A 193 -12.33 -21.40 -21.35
C ILE A 193 -11.17 -22.33 -21.70
N PHE A 194 -10.51 -22.09 -22.83
CA PHE A 194 -9.40 -22.90 -23.28
C PHE A 194 -8.16 -22.76 -22.36
N SER A 195 -7.86 -21.54 -21.91
CA SER A 195 -6.82 -21.28 -20.90
C SER A 195 -7.07 -22.04 -19.59
N ASN A 196 -8.31 -22.06 -19.11
CA ASN A 196 -8.68 -22.82 -17.91
C ASN A 196 -8.56 -24.34 -18.13
N LEU A 197 -8.82 -24.83 -19.34
CA LEU A 197 -8.64 -26.24 -19.69
C LEU A 197 -7.16 -26.65 -19.68
N ILE A 198 -6.27 -25.83 -20.27
CA ILE A 198 -4.82 -26.04 -20.21
C ILE A 198 -4.37 -26.08 -18.75
N THR A 199 -4.74 -25.05 -17.98
CA THR A 199 -4.36 -24.91 -16.57
C THR A 199 -4.86 -26.08 -15.71
N ASN A 200 -6.09 -26.56 -15.95
CA ASN A 200 -6.67 -27.68 -15.21
C ASN A 200 -5.87 -28.98 -15.35
N ARG A 201 -5.27 -29.24 -16.52
CA ARG A 201 -4.46 -30.45 -16.76
C ARG A 201 -3.24 -30.54 -15.84
N HIS A 202 -2.66 -29.41 -15.47
CA HIS A 202 -1.49 -29.36 -14.57
C HIS A 202 -1.77 -29.78 -13.14
N TYR A 203 -3.04 -29.84 -12.72
CA TYR A 203 -3.40 -30.36 -11.39
C TYR A 203 -3.66 -31.87 -11.39
N ASN A 204 -3.77 -32.50 -12.56
CA ASN A 204 -4.14 -33.89 -12.69
C ASN A 204 -2.88 -34.79 -12.72
N PRO A 205 -2.67 -35.66 -11.71
CA PRO A 205 -1.51 -36.58 -11.68
C PRO A 205 -1.49 -37.60 -12.84
N GLN A 206 -2.62 -37.82 -13.53
CA GLN A 206 -2.71 -38.76 -14.65
C GLN A 206 -2.33 -38.14 -16.00
N GLU A 207 -2.16 -36.82 -16.08
CA GLU A 207 -1.74 -36.14 -17.31
C GLU A 207 -0.23 -36.29 -17.52
N THR A 208 0.16 -36.68 -18.74
CA THR A 208 1.58 -36.78 -19.11
C THR A 208 2.11 -35.45 -19.60
N GLN A 209 3.43 -35.22 -19.49
CA GLN A 209 4.09 -34.02 -20.03
C GLN A 209 3.78 -33.82 -21.52
N ALA A 210 3.77 -34.90 -22.31
CA ALA A 210 3.45 -34.87 -23.73
C ALA A 210 1.98 -34.48 -23.99
N SER A 211 1.02 -35.04 -23.23
CA SER A 211 -0.40 -34.67 -23.34
C SER A 211 -0.64 -33.18 -23.07
N ILE A 212 0.02 -32.66 -22.04
CA ILE A 212 -0.05 -31.24 -21.67
C ILE A 212 0.59 -30.37 -22.77
N TYR A 213 1.75 -30.76 -23.27
CA TYR A 213 2.43 -30.04 -24.36
C TYR A 213 1.55 -29.93 -25.61
N GLU A 214 0.97 -31.03 -26.06
CA GLU A 214 0.03 -31.05 -27.19
C GLU A 214 -1.20 -30.16 -26.95
N ALA A 215 -1.70 -30.13 -25.70
CA ALA A 215 -2.79 -29.23 -25.35
C ALA A 215 -2.38 -27.75 -25.39
N CYS A 216 -1.15 -27.40 -25.02
CA CYS A 216 -0.64 -26.04 -25.17
C CYS A 216 -0.51 -25.66 -26.66
N LEU A 217 0.04 -26.54 -27.52
CA LEU A 217 0.20 -26.27 -28.96
C LEU A 217 -1.12 -26.07 -29.72
N GLU A 218 -2.22 -26.54 -29.16
CA GLU A 218 -3.55 -26.31 -29.72
C GLU A 218 -3.99 -24.84 -29.59
N TRP A 219 -3.31 -24.03 -28.77
CA TRP A 219 -3.54 -22.59 -28.66
C TRP A 219 -3.43 -21.90 -30.01
N ASP A 220 -2.28 -22.00 -30.69
CA ASP A 220 -2.04 -21.34 -31.97
C ASP A 220 -2.93 -21.89 -33.10
N LYS A 221 -3.40 -23.14 -32.99
CA LYS A 221 -4.36 -23.68 -33.97
C LYS A 221 -5.72 -22.99 -33.88
N ARG A 222 -6.12 -22.54 -32.68
CA ARG A 222 -7.39 -21.85 -32.42
C ARG A 222 -7.27 -20.34 -32.54
N PHE A 223 -6.16 -19.80 -32.05
CA PHE A 223 -5.86 -18.38 -31.95
C PHE A 223 -4.55 -18.07 -32.67
N PRO A 224 -4.52 -18.16 -34.01
CA PRO A 224 -3.28 -18.08 -34.77
C PRO A 224 -2.60 -16.72 -34.59
N PRO A 225 -1.27 -16.70 -34.50
CA PRO A 225 -0.52 -15.46 -34.43
C PRO A 225 -0.68 -14.62 -35.70
N ALA A 226 -0.82 -13.31 -35.52
CA ALA A 226 -0.78 -12.35 -36.61
C ALA A 226 0.67 -12.05 -37.02
N PRO A 227 0.93 -11.75 -38.31
CA PRO A 227 2.24 -11.27 -38.73
C PRO A 227 2.60 -9.96 -38.02
N SER A 228 3.87 -9.82 -37.64
CA SER A 228 4.36 -8.59 -37.01
C SER A 228 4.29 -7.42 -37.99
N ASN A 229 3.69 -6.31 -37.55
CA ASN A 229 3.71 -5.03 -38.25
C ASN A 229 4.49 -3.96 -37.47
N THR A 230 5.28 -4.36 -36.47
CA THR A 230 6.03 -3.41 -35.64
C THR A 230 7.26 -2.89 -36.39
N GLN A 231 7.43 -1.57 -36.40
CA GLN A 231 8.65 -0.93 -36.88
C GLN A 231 9.50 -0.58 -35.66
N THR A 232 10.70 -1.16 -35.55
CA THR A 232 11.68 -0.75 -34.55
C THR A 232 12.97 -0.31 -35.20
N ASP A 233 13.61 0.69 -34.58
CA ASP A 233 14.94 1.15 -34.95
C ASP A 233 15.97 0.23 -34.28
N PRO A 234 16.70 -0.62 -35.05
CA PRO A 234 17.53 -1.69 -34.52
C PRO A 234 18.88 -1.16 -34.02
N VAL A 235 18.86 -0.29 -33.01
CA VAL A 235 20.05 0.23 -32.36
C VAL A 235 20.36 -0.61 -31.12
N PRO A 236 21.46 -1.38 -31.09
CA PRO A 236 21.83 -2.24 -29.95
C PRO A 236 21.91 -1.51 -28.60
N SER A 237 22.45 -0.29 -28.60
CA SER A 237 22.76 0.51 -27.42
C SER A 237 21.65 1.50 -27.03
N ARG A 238 20.43 1.38 -27.54
CA ARG A 238 19.36 2.31 -27.14
C ARG A 238 18.79 2.01 -25.75
N VAL A 239 18.16 3.02 -25.16
CA VAL A 239 17.24 2.85 -24.03
C VAL A 239 16.05 2.00 -24.50
N LEU A 240 15.74 0.90 -23.79
CA LEU A 240 14.64 0.01 -24.16
C LEU A 240 13.36 0.38 -23.44
N ARG A 241 12.26 0.38 -24.18
CA ARG A 241 10.92 0.39 -23.61
C ARG A 241 10.51 -1.01 -23.23
N LEU A 242 10.51 -1.31 -21.93
CA LEU A 242 10.14 -2.61 -21.37
C LEU A 242 8.69 -2.57 -20.89
N GLY A 243 7.80 -3.22 -21.63
CA GLY A 243 6.40 -3.37 -21.25
C GLY A 243 6.17 -4.65 -20.45
N MET A 244 5.31 -4.61 -19.43
CA MET A 244 4.93 -5.77 -18.63
C MET A 244 3.41 -5.82 -18.49
N ILE A 245 2.81 -7.00 -18.71
CA ILE A 245 1.36 -7.23 -18.60
C ILE A 245 1.07 -8.16 -17.43
N SER A 246 0.32 -7.71 -16.43
CA SER A 246 -0.10 -8.58 -15.31
C SER A 246 -1.30 -8.04 -14.54
N GLU A 247 -2.08 -8.94 -13.92
CA GLU A 247 -2.93 -8.57 -12.77
C GLU A 247 -2.15 -8.57 -11.45
N GLY A 248 -0.92 -9.09 -11.45
CA GLY A 248 -0.10 -9.35 -10.28
C GLY A 248 0.71 -8.15 -9.77
N PHE A 249 0.52 -6.95 -10.32
CA PHE A 249 1.18 -5.70 -9.87
C PHE A 249 0.55 -5.14 -8.58
N GLN A 250 0.46 -6.01 -7.58
CA GLN A 250 -0.20 -5.80 -6.29
C GLN A 250 0.43 -6.75 -5.26
N PHE A 251 -0.11 -6.78 -4.04
CA PHE A 251 0.23 -7.76 -3.00
C PHE A 251 -0.25 -9.16 -3.42
N HIS A 252 0.55 -9.75 -4.31
CA HIS A 252 0.31 -10.98 -5.05
C HIS A 252 1.67 -11.66 -5.28
N PRO A 253 1.75 -13.00 -5.44
CA PRO A 253 3.00 -13.70 -5.68
C PRO A 253 3.89 -13.07 -6.76
N VAL A 254 3.33 -12.72 -7.92
CA VAL A 254 4.06 -12.02 -9.00
C VAL A 254 4.74 -10.76 -8.48
N GLY A 255 3.99 -9.82 -7.90
CA GLY A 255 4.54 -8.56 -7.40
C GLY A 255 5.63 -8.76 -6.33
N GLN A 256 5.40 -9.67 -5.38
CA GLN A 256 6.36 -9.99 -4.30
C GLN A 256 7.65 -10.68 -4.78
N MET A 257 7.63 -11.28 -5.97
CA MET A 257 8.73 -12.08 -6.50
C MET A 257 9.51 -11.42 -7.64
N ILE A 258 9.17 -10.16 -7.98
CA ILE A 258 9.88 -9.43 -9.05
C ILE A 258 10.20 -7.97 -8.71
N ILE A 259 9.40 -7.30 -7.86
CA ILE A 259 9.49 -5.84 -7.72
C ILE A 259 10.88 -5.39 -7.24
N ALA A 260 11.48 -6.11 -6.28
CA ALA A 260 12.81 -5.79 -5.77
C ALA A 260 13.87 -5.84 -6.86
N ALA A 261 13.82 -6.84 -7.75
CA ALA A 261 14.75 -6.93 -8.87
C ALA A 261 14.51 -5.84 -9.93
N LEU A 262 13.25 -5.53 -10.24
CA LEU A 262 12.92 -4.46 -11.19
C LEU A 262 13.42 -3.09 -10.71
N GLU A 263 13.34 -2.81 -9.41
CA GLU A 263 13.86 -1.57 -8.80
C GLU A 263 15.40 -1.44 -8.89
N GLN A 264 16.11 -2.56 -9.07
CA GLN A 264 17.58 -2.59 -9.22
C GLN A 264 18.04 -2.52 -10.68
N LEU A 265 17.12 -2.59 -11.65
CA LEU A 265 17.50 -2.44 -13.06
C LEU A 265 17.99 -1.01 -13.35
N PRO A 266 19.01 -0.85 -14.22
CA PRO A 266 19.58 0.45 -14.52
C PRO A 266 18.59 1.37 -15.24
N THR A 267 18.08 2.40 -14.56
CA THR A 267 17.07 3.35 -15.10
C THR A 267 17.52 4.14 -16.32
N TYR A 268 18.84 4.24 -16.58
CA TYR A 268 19.35 4.84 -17.81
C TYR A 268 19.23 3.93 -19.04
N ALA A 269 19.00 2.64 -18.83
CA ALA A 269 18.92 1.65 -19.91
C ALA A 269 17.48 1.25 -20.26
N TYR A 270 16.51 1.61 -19.41
CA TYR A 270 15.11 1.20 -19.54
C TYR A 270 14.12 2.32 -19.29
N GLU A 271 13.03 2.29 -20.04
CA GLU A 271 11.78 2.99 -19.75
C GLU A 271 10.71 1.93 -19.49
N PHE A 272 10.19 1.84 -18.27
CA PHE A 272 9.27 0.76 -17.88
C PHE A 272 7.80 1.14 -18.10
N TYR A 273 7.01 0.17 -18.58
CA TYR A 273 5.57 0.28 -18.75
C TYR A 273 4.88 -0.90 -18.06
N ALA A 274 3.85 -0.62 -17.27
CA ALA A 274 3.07 -1.66 -16.57
C ALA A 274 1.60 -1.58 -17.00
N TYR A 275 1.13 -2.59 -17.74
CA TYR A 275 -0.25 -2.73 -18.17
C TYR A 275 -0.98 -3.64 -17.16
N SER A 276 -1.71 -3.02 -16.23
CA SER A 276 -2.33 -3.69 -15.11
C SER A 276 -3.80 -4.00 -15.31
N MET A 277 -4.20 -5.21 -14.93
CA MET A 277 -5.61 -5.62 -14.88
C MET A 277 -6.23 -5.37 -13.48
N PHE A 278 -5.42 -4.96 -12.52
CA PHE A 278 -5.83 -4.70 -11.15
C PHE A 278 -6.13 -3.21 -10.93
N SER A 279 -7.37 -2.92 -10.52
CA SER A 279 -7.91 -1.57 -10.26
C SER A 279 -7.78 -1.11 -8.81
N GLY A 280 -7.28 -1.96 -7.90
CA GLY A 280 -7.01 -1.57 -6.51
C GLY A 280 -5.64 -0.93 -6.34
N GLU A 281 -5.30 -0.61 -5.09
CA GLU A 281 -3.99 -0.06 -4.74
C GLU A 281 -3.52 -0.60 -3.38
N ASP A 282 -2.28 -1.07 -3.32
CA ASP A 282 -1.59 -1.48 -2.10
C ASP A 282 -0.11 -1.04 -2.09
N ALA A 283 0.68 -1.54 -1.12
CA ALA A 283 2.09 -1.18 -0.99
C ALA A 283 2.93 -1.58 -2.22
N ILE A 284 2.65 -2.73 -2.84
CA ILE A 284 3.38 -3.21 -4.02
C ILE A 284 2.94 -2.46 -5.26
N THR A 285 1.63 -2.20 -5.43
CA THR A 285 1.14 -1.36 -6.53
C THR A 285 1.78 0.02 -6.53
N ARG A 286 1.97 0.64 -5.35
CA ARG A 286 2.67 1.94 -5.23
C ARG A 286 4.13 1.87 -5.66
N ARG A 287 4.83 0.76 -5.40
CA ARG A 287 6.20 0.53 -5.89
C ARG A 287 6.25 0.41 -7.41
N PHE A 288 5.33 -0.33 -8.03
CA PHE A 288 5.23 -0.38 -9.50
C PHE A 288 4.94 0.99 -10.12
N LYS A 289 3.98 1.75 -9.56
CA LYS A 289 3.66 3.12 -10.02
C LYS A 289 4.85 4.09 -9.89
N LYS A 290 5.79 3.80 -8.96
CA LYS A 290 6.98 4.61 -8.72
C LYS A 290 8.04 4.41 -9.82
N ILE A 291 8.15 3.22 -10.42
CA ILE A 291 9.19 2.91 -11.42
C ILE A 291 8.67 2.74 -12.85
N CYS A 292 7.35 2.61 -13.05
CA CYS A 292 6.73 2.36 -14.34
C CYS A 292 5.75 3.45 -14.76
N ASN A 293 5.64 3.65 -16.07
CA ASN A 293 4.45 4.20 -16.72
C ASN A 293 3.28 3.23 -16.51
N TYR A 294 2.54 3.40 -15.41
CA TYR A 294 1.48 2.48 -14.99
C TYR A 294 0.15 2.79 -15.68
N ARG A 295 -0.42 1.81 -16.38
CA ARG A 295 -1.68 1.91 -17.12
C ARG A 295 -2.67 0.86 -16.62
N LEU A 296 -3.86 1.30 -16.22
CA LEU A 296 -4.98 0.39 -15.95
C LEU A 296 -5.64 -0.01 -17.27
N VAL A 297 -5.70 -1.31 -17.58
CA VAL A 297 -6.16 -1.83 -18.88
C VAL A 297 -7.22 -2.93 -18.77
N ASN A 298 -7.81 -3.09 -17.58
CA ASN A 298 -8.87 -4.08 -17.36
C ASN A 298 -10.19 -3.78 -18.09
N HIS A 299 -10.40 -2.52 -18.50
CA HIS A 299 -11.62 -2.02 -19.13
C HIS A 299 -11.55 -1.98 -20.67
N ILE A 300 -10.35 -2.09 -21.25
CA ILE A 300 -10.15 -2.09 -22.71
C ILE A 300 -10.09 -3.52 -23.27
N THR A 301 -10.40 -3.65 -24.55
CA THR A 301 -10.34 -4.92 -25.30
C THR A 301 -8.91 -5.31 -25.61
N ASP A 302 -8.69 -6.58 -26.01
CA ASP A 302 -7.37 -7.06 -26.45
C ASP A 302 -6.84 -6.25 -27.65
N ASP A 303 -7.69 -5.93 -28.63
CA ASP A 303 -7.30 -5.10 -29.79
C ASP A 303 -6.85 -3.70 -29.36
N ALA A 304 -7.61 -3.05 -28.47
CA ALA A 304 -7.28 -1.72 -27.97
C ALA A 304 -6.00 -1.73 -27.13
N LEU A 305 -5.76 -2.80 -26.35
CA LEU A 305 -4.51 -2.97 -25.61
C LEU A 305 -3.32 -3.18 -26.57
N ALA A 306 -3.49 -3.98 -27.62
CA ALA A 306 -2.45 -4.19 -28.63
C ALA A 306 -2.10 -2.87 -29.33
N ASP A 307 -3.10 -2.05 -29.68
CA ASP A 307 -2.89 -0.71 -30.25
C ASP A 307 -2.21 0.23 -29.27
N GLN A 308 -2.58 0.20 -27.99
CA GLN A 308 -1.92 0.98 -26.95
C GLN A 308 -0.44 0.60 -26.78
N ILE A 309 -0.11 -0.69 -26.79
CA ILE A 309 1.28 -1.19 -26.70
C ILE A 309 2.09 -0.75 -27.93
N ARG A 310 1.51 -0.81 -29.13
CA ARG A 310 2.14 -0.31 -30.35
C ARG A 310 2.36 1.21 -30.30
N ALA A 311 1.38 1.95 -29.77
CA ALA A 311 1.47 3.39 -29.61
C ALA A 311 2.55 3.81 -28.60
N ASP A 312 2.74 3.04 -27.54
CA ASP A 312 3.85 3.21 -26.58
C ASP A 312 5.22 2.79 -27.19
N GLN A 313 5.21 2.10 -28.33
CA GLN A 313 6.37 1.56 -29.06
C GLN A 313 7.26 0.69 -28.16
N ILE A 314 6.64 -0.26 -27.46
CA ILE A 314 7.34 -1.20 -26.60
C ILE A 314 8.35 -2.03 -27.42
N ASP A 315 9.60 -2.07 -26.95
CA ASP A 315 10.69 -2.81 -27.59
C ASP A 315 10.67 -4.28 -27.15
N ILE A 316 10.49 -4.54 -25.85
CA ILE A 316 10.32 -5.87 -25.28
C ILE A 316 9.06 -5.88 -24.43
N LEU A 317 8.13 -6.78 -24.74
CA LEU A 317 6.92 -6.99 -23.96
C LEU A 317 7.01 -8.29 -23.15
N ILE A 318 6.83 -8.21 -21.85
CA ILE A 318 6.85 -9.35 -20.94
C ILE A 318 5.42 -9.71 -20.52
N ASP A 319 4.99 -10.93 -20.83
CA ASP A 319 3.76 -11.51 -20.29
C ASP A 319 4.00 -12.15 -18.92
N MET A 320 3.31 -11.61 -17.92
CA MET A 320 3.32 -12.09 -16.54
C MET A 320 1.92 -12.53 -16.07
N ALA A 321 1.06 -12.95 -17.01
CA ALA A 321 -0.26 -13.52 -16.70
C ALA A 321 -0.45 -14.94 -17.23
N GLY A 322 0.05 -15.24 -18.45
CA GLY A 322 -0.09 -16.54 -19.08
C GLY A 322 -1.56 -16.94 -19.25
N HIS A 323 -1.88 -18.21 -18.96
CA HIS A 323 -3.24 -18.76 -19.03
C HIS A 323 -4.08 -18.60 -17.75
N HIS A 324 -3.67 -17.72 -16.82
CA HIS A 324 -4.37 -17.50 -15.55
C HIS A 324 -5.30 -16.29 -15.60
N SER A 325 -5.89 -15.94 -14.45
CA SER A 325 -6.69 -14.72 -14.31
C SER A 325 -5.88 -13.50 -14.78
N GLY A 326 -6.59 -12.57 -15.41
CA GLY A 326 -5.97 -11.42 -16.07
C GLY A 326 -5.28 -11.73 -17.39
N SER A 327 -5.36 -12.96 -17.94
CA SER A 327 -4.74 -13.29 -19.23
C SER A 327 -5.06 -12.27 -20.33
N ARG A 328 -4.02 -11.97 -21.12
CA ARG A 328 -4.06 -11.15 -22.34
C ARG A 328 -3.39 -11.88 -23.50
N MET A 329 -3.45 -13.21 -23.52
CA MET A 329 -2.85 -14.01 -24.59
C MET A 329 -3.36 -13.61 -25.99
N LEU A 330 -4.64 -13.22 -26.12
CA LEU A 330 -5.19 -12.70 -27.39
C LEU A 330 -4.63 -11.32 -27.79
N THR A 331 -4.17 -10.50 -26.84
CA THR A 331 -3.40 -9.30 -27.16
C THR A 331 -2.05 -9.68 -27.76
N LEU A 332 -1.38 -10.68 -27.16
CA LEU A 332 -0.04 -11.13 -27.55
C LEU A 332 -0.02 -11.79 -28.92
N THR A 333 -1.08 -12.51 -29.32
CA THR A 333 -1.20 -13.11 -30.66
C THR A 333 -1.16 -12.06 -31.77
N GLN A 334 -1.43 -10.78 -31.46
CA GLN A 334 -1.37 -9.68 -32.42
C GLN A 334 0.05 -9.08 -32.60
N LYS A 335 1.06 -9.65 -31.92
CA LYS A 335 2.46 -9.23 -31.90
C LYS A 335 2.63 -7.69 -31.78
N PRO A 336 2.10 -7.05 -30.72
CA PRO A 336 2.16 -5.59 -30.57
C PRO A 336 3.56 -5.05 -30.24
N ALA A 337 4.51 -5.91 -29.85
CA ALA A 337 5.93 -5.59 -29.67
C ALA A 337 6.79 -6.56 -30.52
N PRO A 338 7.98 -6.15 -30.99
CA PRO A 338 8.83 -7.00 -31.84
C PRO A 338 9.35 -8.22 -31.07
N ILE A 339 9.64 -8.08 -29.78
CA ILE A 339 10.08 -9.16 -28.89
C ILE A 339 9.04 -9.32 -27.79
N GLN A 340 8.60 -10.55 -27.56
CA GLN A 340 7.68 -10.93 -26.51
C GLN A 340 8.26 -12.07 -25.68
N ILE A 341 8.24 -11.91 -24.36
CA ILE A 341 8.84 -12.85 -23.42
C ILE A 341 7.79 -13.32 -22.43
N LYS A 342 7.69 -14.62 -22.19
CA LYS A 342 6.96 -15.16 -21.05
C LYS A 342 7.84 -15.13 -19.80
N TRP A 343 7.38 -14.53 -18.71
CA TRP A 343 8.08 -14.59 -17.42
C TRP A 343 7.11 -14.45 -16.25
N VAL A 344 7.23 -15.33 -15.24
CA VAL A 344 6.46 -15.36 -13.99
C VAL A 344 4.93 -15.28 -14.23
N GLY A 345 4.11 -15.43 -13.19
CA GLY A 345 2.66 -15.20 -13.28
C GLY A 345 1.91 -16.10 -14.27
N GLY A 346 1.28 -17.14 -13.75
CA GLY A 346 0.63 -18.15 -14.58
C GLY A 346 1.58 -18.92 -15.50
N LEU A 347 2.88 -18.86 -15.22
CA LEU A 347 3.93 -19.64 -15.86
C LEU A 347 3.93 -21.05 -15.27
N ILE A 348 3.18 -21.94 -15.91
CA ILE A 348 3.00 -23.35 -15.50
C ILE A 348 3.59 -24.34 -16.50
N ASN A 349 3.89 -23.88 -17.72
CA ASN A 349 4.53 -24.60 -18.80
C ASN A 349 4.85 -23.64 -19.95
N THR A 350 5.29 -24.18 -21.09
CA THR A 350 5.16 -23.51 -22.39
C THR A 350 3.77 -22.88 -22.59
N SER A 351 3.73 -21.69 -23.21
CA SER A 351 2.47 -21.10 -23.69
C SER A 351 1.89 -21.85 -24.88
N GLY A 352 2.71 -22.65 -25.57
CA GLY A 352 2.34 -23.30 -26.82
C GLY A 352 2.11 -22.34 -27.98
N SER A 353 2.60 -21.10 -27.87
CA SER A 353 2.46 -20.06 -28.87
C SER A 353 3.80 -19.62 -29.43
N GLU A 354 3.94 -19.64 -30.75
CA GLU A 354 5.13 -19.14 -31.47
C GLU A 354 5.28 -17.62 -31.37
N ILE A 355 4.26 -16.92 -30.87
CA ILE A 355 4.26 -15.45 -30.75
C ILE A 355 5.13 -14.96 -29.60
N LEU A 356 5.39 -15.81 -28.61
CA LEU A 356 6.33 -15.57 -27.51
C LEU A 356 7.70 -16.10 -27.93
N ASP A 357 8.64 -15.18 -28.13
CA ASP A 357 9.96 -15.52 -28.64
C ASP A 357 10.81 -16.24 -27.58
N TYR A 358 10.64 -15.84 -26.32
CA TYR A 358 11.43 -16.33 -25.19
C TYR A 358 10.57 -16.66 -23.97
N LEU A 359 11.09 -17.55 -23.12
CA LEU A 359 10.54 -17.86 -21.80
C LEU A 359 11.67 -17.78 -20.78
N LEU A 360 11.51 -16.90 -19.78
CA LEU A 360 12.49 -16.69 -18.71
C LEU A 360 12.34 -17.76 -17.62
N SER A 361 13.42 -18.47 -17.34
CA SER A 361 13.50 -19.62 -16.45
C SER A 361 14.90 -19.73 -15.83
N ASP A 362 15.21 -20.90 -15.28
CA ASP A 362 16.53 -21.30 -14.80
C ASP A 362 16.78 -22.80 -15.11
N ARG A 363 17.98 -23.28 -14.77
CA ARG A 363 18.44 -24.65 -15.08
C ARG A 363 17.75 -25.77 -14.28
N TYR A 364 17.10 -25.46 -13.17
CA TYR A 364 16.40 -26.43 -12.33
C TYR A 364 14.93 -26.49 -12.68
N GLU A 365 14.34 -25.35 -12.99
CA GLU A 365 12.97 -25.23 -13.46
C GLU A 365 12.80 -25.83 -14.86
N THR A 366 13.73 -25.51 -15.77
CA THR A 366 13.80 -26.10 -17.11
C THR A 366 15.17 -26.74 -17.37
N PRO A 367 15.41 -27.99 -16.94
CA PRO A 367 16.68 -28.68 -17.15
C PRO A 367 17.11 -28.75 -18.61
N GLU A 368 18.42 -28.90 -18.85
CA GLU A 368 18.94 -29.15 -20.19
C GLU A 368 18.28 -30.37 -20.83
N GLY A 369 18.03 -30.30 -22.14
CA GLY A 369 17.36 -31.35 -22.89
C GLY A 369 15.82 -31.25 -22.89
N THR A 370 15.25 -30.26 -22.20
CA THR A 370 13.79 -30.01 -22.22
C THR A 370 13.35 -29.01 -23.29
N ASP A 371 14.29 -28.36 -24.00
CA ASP A 371 14.03 -27.28 -24.96
C ASP A 371 13.03 -27.66 -26.07
N SER A 372 12.99 -28.94 -26.49
CA SER A 372 12.03 -29.41 -27.50
C SER A 372 10.58 -29.45 -27.01
N MET A 373 10.34 -29.28 -25.71
CA MET A 373 9.02 -29.23 -25.08
C MET A 373 8.53 -27.79 -24.84
N TYR A 374 9.21 -26.80 -25.42
CA TYR A 374 8.86 -25.39 -25.32
C TYR A 374 8.80 -24.78 -26.73
N SER A 375 7.75 -24.02 -27.00
CA SER A 375 7.64 -23.26 -28.26
C SER A 375 8.59 -22.06 -28.23
N GLU A 376 8.73 -21.44 -27.07
CA GLU A 376 9.60 -20.32 -26.79
C GLU A 376 11.06 -20.77 -26.66
N LYS A 377 11.99 -19.84 -26.88
CA LYS A 377 13.40 -20.07 -26.55
C LYS A 377 13.65 -19.85 -25.07
N LEU A 378 14.16 -20.87 -24.40
CA LEU A 378 14.43 -20.82 -22.96
C LEU A 378 15.60 -19.87 -22.67
N VAL A 379 15.37 -18.97 -21.72
CA VAL A 379 16.38 -18.08 -21.14
C VAL A 379 16.63 -18.58 -19.73
N ARG A 380 17.74 -19.28 -19.50
CA ARG A 380 18.07 -19.86 -18.20
C ARG A 380 19.01 -18.95 -17.43
N LEU A 381 18.47 -18.26 -16.43
CA LEU A 381 19.28 -17.43 -15.53
C LEU A 381 20.21 -18.30 -14.67
N PRO A 382 21.34 -17.76 -14.16
CA PRO A 382 22.28 -18.50 -13.33
C PRO A 382 21.70 -18.95 -11.98
N GLY A 383 20.87 -18.09 -11.37
CA GLY A 383 20.21 -18.34 -10.09
C GLY A 383 18.78 -18.83 -10.27
N ASP A 384 17.88 -18.35 -9.40
CA ASP A 384 16.44 -18.59 -9.52
C ASP A 384 15.84 -17.83 -10.73
N TYR A 385 14.67 -18.23 -11.20
CA TYR A 385 13.92 -17.51 -12.25
C TYR A 385 13.08 -16.35 -11.69
N ILE A 386 13.00 -16.21 -10.37
CA ILE A 386 12.39 -15.08 -9.65
C ILE A 386 13.34 -14.48 -8.61
N CYS A 387 12.96 -13.35 -8.02
CA CYS A 387 13.65 -12.77 -6.87
C CYS A 387 12.64 -12.47 -5.76
N TYR A 388 12.61 -13.31 -4.73
CA TYR A 388 11.72 -13.15 -3.59
C TYR A 388 12.21 -12.06 -2.63
N GLU A 389 11.32 -11.15 -2.25
CA GLU A 389 11.57 -10.18 -1.20
C GLU A 389 10.77 -10.55 0.07
N PRO A 390 11.45 -10.92 1.17
CA PRO A 390 10.76 -11.17 2.43
C PRO A 390 10.01 -9.93 2.93
N PRO A 391 8.78 -10.06 3.46
CA PRO A 391 8.01 -8.92 3.94
C PRO A 391 8.67 -8.28 5.17
N SER A 392 8.54 -6.96 5.32
CA SER A 392 9.13 -6.23 6.47
C SER A 392 8.51 -6.57 7.83
N TYR A 393 7.36 -7.23 7.85
CA TYR A 393 6.59 -7.58 9.05
C TYR A 393 6.70 -9.07 9.44
N LEU A 394 7.83 -9.72 9.09
CA LEU A 394 8.09 -11.12 9.48
C LEU A 394 7.95 -11.30 11.01
N PRO A 395 7.26 -12.37 11.46
CA PRO A 395 7.25 -12.71 12.88
C PRO A 395 8.65 -13.07 13.42
N GLU A 396 8.86 -12.83 14.73
CA GLU A 396 10.03 -13.33 15.47
C GLU A 396 10.17 -14.86 15.27
N GLU A 397 11.39 -15.36 15.16
CA GLU A 397 11.64 -16.80 15.01
C GLU A 397 11.16 -17.57 16.25
N ASN A 398 10.55 -18.74 16.03
CA ASN A 398 10.14 -19.63 17.09
C ASN A 398 11.06 -20.86 17.20
N SER A 399 11.22 -21.39 18.42
CA SER A 399 11.82 -22.71 18.60
C SER A 399 10.98 -23.80 17.94
N LEU A 400 11.60 -24.92 17.55
CA LEU A 400 10.92 -26.10 17.00
C LEU A 400 9.64 -26.46 17.80
N PRO A 401 8.45 -26.39 17.19
CA PRO A 401 7.17 -26.70 17.85
C PRO A 401 7.11 -28.08 18.48
N ALA A 402 7.69 -29.09 17.82
CA ALA A 402 7.75 -30.48 18.29
C ALA A 402 8.32 -30.64 19.70
N LYS A 403 9.26 -29.76 20.11
CA LYS A 403 9.85 -29.79 21.46
C LYS A 403 8.87 -29.34 22.55
N GLN A 404 7.87 -28.54 22.19
CA GLN A 404 6.89 -28.00 23.14
C GLN A 404 5.63 -28.86 23.21
N ASN A 405 5.13 -29.32 22.07
CA ASN A 405 3.87 -30.07 21.98
C ASN A 405 4.04 -31.59 22.12
N GLY A 406 5.27 -32.11 21.98
CA GLY A 406 5.61 -33.53 22.06
C GLY A 406 5.28 -34.35 20.80
N TYR A 407 5.00 -33.71 19.66
CA TYR A 407 4.71 -34.40 18.39
C TYR A 407 5.12 -33.57 17.17
N ILE A 408 5.47 -34.26 16.08
CA ILE A 408 5.77 -33.63 14.78
C ILE A 408 4.49 -33.14 14.11
N THR A 409 4.50 -31.93 13.58
CA THR A 409 3.45 -31.38 12.73
C THR A 409 3.99 -31.19 11.32
N PHE A 410 3.51 -32.01 10.39
CA PHE A 410 3.69 -31.77 8.97
C PHE A 410 2.72 -30.70 8.50
N GLY A 411 3.10 -29.85 7.55
CA GLY A 411 2.23 -28.79 7.05
C GLY A 411 2.29 -28.57 5.55
N SER A 412 1.20 -28.08 4.96
CA SER A 412 1.19 -27.62 3.56
C SER A 412 0.22 -26.45 3.42
N PHE A 413 0.74 -25.27 3.10
CA PHE A 413 -0.07 -24.06 2.94
C PHE A 413 -0.40 -23.75 1.47
N ASN A 414 -0.21 -24.76 0.62
CA ASN A 414 -0.54 -24.71 -0.80
C ASN A 414 -2.06 -24.59 -1.01
N ASN A 415 -2.44 -24.03 -2.17
CA ASN A 415 -3.83 -23.99 -2.60
C ASN A 415 -4.41 -25.42 -2.65
N GLY A 416 -5.60 -25.64 -2.08
CA GLY A 416 -6.24 -26.95 -2.01
C GLY A 416 -6.43 -27.63 -3.37
N MET A 417 -6.48 -26.88 -4.47
CA MET A 417 -6.50 -27.43 -5.84
C MET A 417 -5.27 -28.27 -6.19
N LYS A 418 -4.15 -28.05 -5.50
CA LYS A 418 -2.90 -28.81 -5.68
C LYS A 418 -2.89 -30.13 -4.88
N VAL A 419 -3.88 -30.35 -4.02
CA VAL A 419 -4.00 -31.57 -3.21
C VAL A 419 -4.89 -32.57 -3.92
N ASN A 420 -4.38 -33.77 -4.17
CA ASN A 420 -5.06 -34.85 -4.89
C ASN A 420 -4.92 -36.18 -4.14
N ALA A 421 -5.61 -37.21 -4.62
CA ALA A 421 -5.63 -38.53 -3.98
C ALA A 421 -4.24 -39.19 -3.88
N GLU A 422 -3.34 -38.92 -4.83
CA GLU A 422 -1.98 -39.47 -4.81
C GLU A 422 -1.14 -38.85 -3.69
N LEU A 423 -1.24 -37.53 -3.47
CA LEU A 423 -0.61 -36.88 -2.32
C LEU A 423 -1.19 -37.35 -0.99
N ILE A 424 -2.52 -37.50 -0.90
CA ILE A 424 -3.17 -37.98 0.31
C ILE A 424 -2.68 -39.39 0.68
N GLU A 425 -2.44 -40.25 -0.30
CA GLU A 425 -1.79 -41.56 -0.10
C GLU A 425 -0.40 -41.41 0.52
N GLN A 426 0.43 -40.52 -0.02
CA GLN A 426 1.80 -40.33 0.48
C GLN A 426 1.83 -39.73 1.88
N TRP A 427 0.99 -38.72 2.14
CA TRP A 427 0.89 -38.07 3.43
C TRP A 427 0.33 -39.02 4.49
N ALA A 428 -0.65 -39.87 4.15
CA ALA A 428 -1.11 -40.93 5.03
C ALA A 428 0.03 -41.92 5.36
N GLY A 429 0.83 -42.30 4.37
CA GLY A 429 2.01 -43.14 4.59
C GLY A 429 3.02 -42.53 5.57
N ILE A 430 3.30 -41.22 5.46
CA ILE A 430 4.18 -40.49 6.39
C ILE A 430 3.56 -40.45 7.80
N LEU A 431 2.29 -40.09 7.91
CA LEU A 431 1.58 -40.03 9.19
C LEU A 431 1.47 -41.42 9.85
N GLY A 432 1.35 -42.49 9.08
CA GLY A 432 1.38 -43.86 9.57
C GLY A 432 2.75 -44.28 10.11
N ALA A 433 3.82 -43.84 9.45
CA ALA A 433 5.20 -44.14 9.84
C ALA A 433 5.72 -43.30 11.03
N VAL A 434 5.15 -42.12 11.26
CA VAL A 434 5.48 -41.25 12.40
C VAL A 434 4.28 -41.17 13.34
N PRO A 435 4.18 -42.05 14.36
CA PRO A 435 3.07 -42.07 15.30
C PRO A 435 2.88 -40.72 16.00
N ASN A 436 1.63 -40.39 16.35
CA ASN A 436 1.24 -39.13 17.00
C ASN A 436 1.49 -37.84 16.20
N SER A 437 2.12 -37.90 15.02
CA SER A 437 2.32 -36.70 14.19
C SER A 437 0.99 -36.14 13.68
N ARG A 438 0.96 -34.86 13.34
CA ARG A 438 -0.22 -34.15 12.82
C ARG A 438 0.05 -33.62 11.42
N LEU A 439 -1.04 -33.35 10.69
CA LEU A 439 -1.00 -32.68 9.40
C LEU A 439 -1.80 -31.39 9.47
N PHE A 440 -1.18 -30.27 9.11
CA PHE A 440 -1.79 -28.95 9.08
C PHE A 440 -1.86 -28.39 7.66
N LEU A 441 -3.08 -28.32 7.12
CA LEU A 441 -3.34 -27.75 5.81
C LEU A 441 -4.01 -26.38 5.95
N LYS A 442 -3.49 -25.37 5.26
CA LYS A 442 -4.00 -23.99 5.34
C LYS A 442 -4.01 -23.31 3.98
N SER A 443 -5.16 -22.78 3.59
CA SER A 443 -5.37 -22.07 2.34
C SER A 443 -6.82 -21.58 2.29
N LYS A 444 -7.15 -20.78 1.29
CA LYS A 444 -8.54 -20.37 1.03
C LYS A 444 -9.49 -21.57 0.94
N SER A 445 -9.08 -22.68 0.33
CA SER A 445 -9.95 -23.84 0.07
C SER A 445 -10.46 -24.50 1.35
N TYR A 446 -9.68 -24.49 2.45
CA TYR A 446 -10.08 -25.12 3.72
C TYR A 446 -11.05 -24.26 4.55
N GLY A 447 -11.56 -23.16 3.98
CA GLY A 447 -12.75 -22.48 4.50
C GLY A 447 -14.06 -23.18 4.12
N ALA A 448 -14.04 -24.09 3.13
CA ALA A 448 -15.22 -24.82 2.66
C ALA A 448 -15.41 -26.15 3.42
N PRO A 449 -16.47 -26.31 4.22
CA PRO A 449 -16.69 -27.52 5.03
C PRO A 449 -16.74 -28.81 4.22
N GLU A 450 -17.34 -28.80 3.03
CA GLU A 450 -17.46 -29.97 2.16
C GLU A 450 -16.10 -30.45 1.64
N PHE A 451 -15.20 -29.51 1.34
CA PHE A 451 -13.84 -29.84 0.93
C PHE A 451 -13.03 -30.40 2.11
N CYS A 452 -13.18 -29.79 3.30
CA CYS A 452 -12.55 -30.29 4.52
C CYS A 452 -12.99 -31.73 4.84
N GLU A 453 -14.29 -32.02 4.78
CA GLU A 453 -14.82 -33.36 5.01
C GLU A 453 -14.30 -34.36 3.96
N HIS A 454 -14.18 -33.95 2.70
CA HIS A 454 -13.61 -34.80 1.66
C HIS A 454 -12.17 -35.22 1.96
N ILE A 455 -11.33 -34.30 2.43
CA ILE A 455 -9.95 -34.60 2.81
C ILE A 455 -9.90 -35.50 4.05
N LEU A 456 -10.72 -35.21 5.06
CA LEU A 456 -10.79 -36.00 6.29
C LEU A 456 -11.22 -37.45 6.01
N ALA A 457 -12.27 -37.65 5.22
CA ALA A 457 -12.74 -38.99 4.85
C ALA A 457 -11.66 -39.79 4.11
N GLN A 458 -10.95 -39.19 3.16
CA GLN A 458 -9.88 -39.89 2.45
C GLN A 458 -8.70 -40.30 3.34
N LEU A 459 -8.36 -39.50 4.35
CA LEU A 459 -7.30 -39.83 5.31
C LEU A 459 -7.77 -40.89 6.32
N GLU A 460 -9.03 -40.83 6.75
CA GLU A 460 -9.67 -41.81 7.62
C GLU A 460 -9.75 -43.19 6.96
N ASP A 461 -10.12 -43.25 5.68
CA ASP A 461 -10.12 -44.48 4.85
C ASP A 461 -8.72 -45.12 4.76
N ARG A 462 -7.66 -44.35 5.00
CA ARG A 462 -6.25 -44.78 5.03
C ARG A 462 -5.73 -45.02 6.45
N GLY A 463 -6.62 -45.05 7.45
CA GLY A 463 -6.29 -45.35 8.84
C GLY A 463 -5.71 -44.17 9.63
N ILE A 464 -5.85 -42.92 9.14
CA ILE A 464 -5.40 -41.73 9.85
C ILE A 464 -6.57 -41.09 10.59
N ALA A 465 -6.47 -41.04 11.92
CA ALA A 465 -7.52 -40.49 12.77
C ALA A 465 -7.73 -38.98 12.54
N ARG A 466 -8.99 -38.53 12.51
CA ARG A 466 -9.38 -37.15 12.18
C ARG A 466 -8.73 -36.11 13.10
N GLU A 467 -8.54 -36.43 14.38
CA GLU A 467 -7.91 -35.55 15.38
C GLU A 467 -6.43 -35.24 15.09
N ARG A 468 -5.79 -35.97 14.18
CA ARG A 468 -4.43 -35.70 13.70
C ARG A 468 -4.41 -34.63 12.59
N ILE A 469 -5.55 -34.23 12.06
CA ILE A 469 -5.66 -33.35 10.90
C ILE A 469 -6.20 -31.99 11.32
N MET A 470 -5.51 -30.93 10.89
CA MET A 470 -5.86 -29.54 11.15
C MET A 470 -6.09 -28.85 9.80
N LEU A 471 -7.26 -28.24 9.62
CA LEU A 471 -7.67 -27.60 8.37
C LEU A 471 -8.11 -26.17 8.69
N GLU A 472 -7.46 -25.17 8.10
CA GLU A 472 -7.78 -23.76 8.35
C GLU A 472 -7.89 -22.94 7.06
N GLY A 473 -8.92 -22.08 7.01
CA GLY A 473 -9.17 -21.17 5.91
C GLY A 473 -8.20 -19.97 5.84
N THR A 474 -8.60 -18.97 5.07
CA THR A 474 -7.89 -17.70 4.87
C THR A 474 -7.66 -16.95 6.19
N SER A 475 -6.51 -16.31 6.31
CA SER A 475 -6.20 -15.30 7.32
C SER A 475 -5.43 -14.14 6.66
N PRO A 476 -5.36 -12.96 7.29
CA PRO A 476 -4.42 -11.92 6.88
C PRO A 476 -3.00 -12.48 6.74
N HIS A 477 -2.20 -11.95 5.81
CA HIS A 477 -0.91 -12.54 5.47
C HIS A 477 0.04 -12.65 6.67
N GLN A 478 0.14 -11.62 7.52
CA GLN A 478 0.96 -11.67 8.74
C GLN A 478 0.55 -12.82 9.67
N GLU A 479 -0.75 -13.08 9.82
CA GLU A 479 -1.26 -14.21 10.62
C GLU A 479 -1.05 -15.56 9.92
N LEU A 480 -1.10 -15.59 8.58
CA LEU A 480 -0.73 -16.78 7.81
C LEU A 480 0.74 -17.15 8.05
N LEU A 481 1.66 -16.19 8.04
CA LEU A 481 3.08 -16.42 8.35
C LEU A 481 3.27 -16.98 9.77
N LYS A 482 2.57 -16.41 10.76
CA LYS A 482 2.58 -16.95 12.14
C LYS A 482 2.07 -18.38 12.23
N CYS A 483 1.21 -18.85 11.31
CA CYS A 483 0.75 -20.23 11.34
C CYS A 483 1.89 -21.23 11.07
N TYR A 484 2.97 -20.85 10.38
CA TYR A 484 4.14 -21.70 10.20
C TYR A 484 4.87 -22.00 11.53
N HIS A 485 4.66 -21.21 12.59
CA HIS A 485 5.14 -21.53 13.94
C HIS A 485 4.46 -22.76 14.57
N ARG A 486 3.49 -23.38 13.88
CA ARG A 486 2.86 -24.64 14.27
C ARG A 486 3.29 -25.80 13.38
N VAL A 487 4.17 -25.57 12.41
CA VAL A 487 4.62 -26.55 11.43
C VAL A 487 6.09 -26.84 11.66
N ASP A 488 6.45 -28.11 11.78
CA ASP A 488 7.83 -28.57 11.96
C ASP A 488 8.51 -28.82 10.60
N ILE A 489 7.80 -29.49 9.68
CA ILE A 489 8.27 -29.85 8.34
C ILE A 489 7.14 -29.57 7.34
N ALA A 490 7.44 -28.91 6.23
CA ALA A 490 6.50 -28.67 5.16
C ALA A 490 6.55 -29.79 4.11
N LEU A 491 5.37 -30.25 3.70
CA LEU A 491 5.17 -31.23 2.64
C LEU A 491 4.66 -30.51 1.40
N ASP A 492 5.46 -30.54 0.34
CA ASP A 492 5.09 -29.92 -0.92
C ASP A 492 4.03 -30.73 -1.69
N THR A 493 3.45 -30.13 -2.71
CA THR A 493 2.43 -30.74 -3.57
C THR A 493 3.01 -31.18 -4.92
N TRP A 494 2.35 -32.14 -5.56
CA TRP A 494 2.69 -32.73 -6.85
C TRP A 494 1.40 -33.10 -7.59
N PRO A 495 1.30 -32.97 -8.93
CA PRO A 495 2.36 -32.60 -9.89
C PRO A 495 2.58 -31.08 -10.03
N TYR A 496 1.89 -30.27 -9.23
CA TYR A 496 2.06 -28.82 -9.15
C TYR A 496 2.62 -28.47 -7.78
N SER A 497 3.86 -27.97 -7.71
CA SER A 497 4.58 -27.62 -6.49
C SER A 497 4.21 -26.24 -5.92
N GLY A 498 4.63 -25.97 -4.69
CA GLY A 498 4.63 -24.64 -4.09
C GLY A 498 5.55 -23.67 -4.82
N GLY A 499 5.20 -22.38 -4.80
CA GLY A 499 6.03 -21.30 -5.33
C GLY A 499 6.35 -20.35 -4.19
N LEU A 500 5.55 -19.28 -4.07
CA LEU A 500 5.62 -18.36 -2.93
C LEU A 500 5.53 -19.07 -1.57
N THR A 501 4.66 -20.07 -1.45
CA THR A 501 4.48 -20.87 -0.23
C THR A 501 5.74 -21.62 0.21
N THR A 502 6.62 -21.97 -0.74
CA THR A 502 7.92 -22.61 -0.46
C THR A 502 8.89 -21.58 0.13
N CYS A 503 8.97 -20.39 -0.47
CA CYS A 503 9.77 -19.28 0.06
C CYS A 503 9.27 -18.84 1.45
N GLU A 504 7.94 -18.76 1.64
CA GLU A 504 7.31 -18.42 2.93
C GLU A 504 7.54 -19.48 4.00
N ALA A 505 7.50 -20.77 3.66
CA ALA A 505 7.85 -21.82 4.60
C ALA A 505 9.33 -21.69 5.03
N PHE A 506 10.23 -21.50 4.06
CA PHE A 506 11.67 -21.38 4.33
C PHE A 506 12.02 -20.15 5.17
N ILE A 507 11.47 -18.98 4.83
CA ILE A 507 11.71 -17.76 5.62
C ILE A 507 11.15 -17.87 7.04
N MET A 508 10.10 -18.68 7.24
CA MET A 508 9.57 -19.00 8.57
C MET A 508 10.31 -20.14 9.28
N GLY A 509 11.45 -20.56 8.73
CA GLY A 509 12.31 -21.58 9.33
C GLY A 509 11.75 -22.99 9.20
N VAL A 510 10.91 -23.29 8.20
CA VAL A 510 10.30 -24.61 7.99
C VAL A 510 10.90 -25.29 6.76
N PRO A 511 11.61 -26.43 6.89
CA PRO A 511 12.13 -27.15 5.74
C PRO A 511 11.00 -27.73 4.89
N VAL A 512 11.12 -27.64 3.57
CA VAL A 512 10.10 -28.11 2.61
C VAL A 512 10.65 -29.33 1.88
N VAL A 513 9.99 -30.49 1.99
CA VAL A 513 10.33 -31.68 1.20
C VAL A 513 9.53 -31.64 -0.10
N THR A 514 10.23 -31.74 -1.24
CA THR A 514 9.60 -31.69 -2.57
C THR A 514 10.03 -32.87 -3.44
N MET A 515 9.18 -33.23 -4.40
CA MET A 515 9.50 -34.13 -5.51
C MET A 515 9.17 -33.40 -6.81
N PRO A 516 10.14 -33.19 -7.72
CA PRO A 516 9.88 -32.45 -8.94
C PRO A 516 8.81 -33.13 -9.81
N GLY A 517 7.87 -32.33 -10.31
CA GLY A 517 6.86 -32.75 -11.28
C GLY A 517 7.34 -32.76 -12.73
N PRO A 518 6.46 -33.23 -13.64
CA PRO A 518 6.80 -33.43 -15.05
C PRO A 518 6.78 -32.15 -15.89
N THR A 519 6.27 -31.04 -15.35
CA THR A 519 6.14 -29.75 -16.05
C THR A 519 6.72 -28.64 -15.19
N PHE A 520 6.88 -27.43 -15.77
CA PHE A 520 7.33 -26.24 -15.05
C PHE A 520 6.55 -26.05 -13.73
N ALA A 521 5.22 -26.19 -13.73
CA ALA A 521 4.39 -26.05 -12.52
C ALA A 521 4.79 -26.96 -11.36
N GLY A 522 5.42 -28.10 -11.64
CA GLY A 522 5.86 -29.08 -10.64
C GLY A 522 7.27 -28.85 -10.11
N ARG A 523 7.97 -27.81 -10.56
CA ARG A 523 9.40 -27.63 -10.32
C ARG A 523 9.74 -26.35 -9.56
N HIS A 524 8.79 -25.43 -9.37
CA HIS A 524 9.00 -24.19 -8.61
C HIS A 524 9.73 -24.40 -7.27
N SER A 525 9.30 -25.35 -6.43
CA SER A 525 9.99 -25.61 -5.16
C SER A 525 11.40 -26.15 -5.36
N THR A 526 11.61 -26.95 -6.42
CA THR A 526 12.92 -27.52 -6.74
C THR A 526 13.92 -26.41 -7.02
N THR A 527 13.57 -25.44 -7.86
CA THR A 527 14.48 -24.33 -8.14
C THR A 527 14.73 -23.48 -6.89
N HIS A 528 13.69 -23.11 -6.13
CA HIS A 528 13.84 -22.30 -4.93
C HIS A 528 14.74 -22.98 -3.89
N LEU A 529 14.57 -24.28 -3.64
CA LEU A 529 15.34 -25.02 -2.64
C LEU A 529 16.81 -25.20 -3.06
N ILE A 530 17.07 -25.54 -4.33
CA ILE A 530 18.44 -25.72 -4.80
C ILE A 530 19.18 -24.37 -4.81
N ASN A 531 18.54 -23.31 -5.30
CA ASN A 531 19.13 -21.97 -5.28
C ASN A 531 19.27 -21.42 -3.85
N ALA A 532 18.44 -21.84 -2.90
CA ALA A 532 18.64 -21.57 -1.48
C ALA A 532 19.80 -22.38 -0.85
N GLY A 533 20.43 -23.28 -1.59
CA GLY A 533 21.55 -24.11 -1.11
C GLY A 533 21.12 -25.38 -0.38
N MET A 534 19.90 -25.87 -0.63
CA MET A 534 19.30 -27.01 0.08
C MET A 534 18.83 -28.12 -0.90
N PRO A 535 19.70 -28.62 -1.80
CA PRO A 535 19.35 -29.63 -2.79
C PRO A 535 18.89 -30.96 -2.18
N GLU A 536 19.29 -31.25 -0.95
CA GLU A 536 18.94 -32.48 -0.24
C GLU A 536 17.44 -32.58 0.10
N LEU A 537 16.72 -31.45 0.10
CA LEU A 537 15.27 -31.41 0.31
C LEU A 537 14.47 -31.76 -0.97
N VAL A 538 15.15 -31.91 -2.11
CA VAL A 538 14.59 -32.33 -3.38
C VAL A 538 14.78 -33.84 -3.55
N THR A 539 13.69 -34.56 -3.77
CA THR A 539 13.66 -36.03 -3.85
C THR A 539 13.29 -36.50 -5.26
N HIS A 540 13.59 -37.76 -5.61
CA HIS A 540 13.41 -38.28 -6.97
C HIS A 540 12.39 -39.42 -7.09
N SER A 541 11.77 -39.82 -5.98
CA SER A 541 10.72 -40.84 -5.97
C SER A 541 9.80 -40.67 -4.76
N TRP A 542 8.60 -41.23 -4.82
CA TRP A 542 7.70 -41.24 -3.66
C TRP A 542 8.28 -41.94 -2.44
N LYS A 543 9.17 -42.92 -2.65
CA LYS A 543 9.89 -43.54 -1.55
C LYS A 543 10.83 -42.54 -0.88
N GLU A 544 11.68 -41.88 -1.65
CA GLU A 544 12.60 -40.85 -1.13
C GLU A 544 11.86 -39.68 -0.48
N TYR A 545 10.75 -39.24 -1.06
CA TYR A 545 9.89 -38.19 -0.51
C TYR A 545 9.42 -38.53 0.92
N ARG A 546 8.90 -39.75 1.12
CA ARG A 546 8.46 -40.22 2.45
C ARG A 546 9.66 -40.43 3.38
N ASP A 547 10.70 -41.11 2.90
CA ASP A 547 11.89 -41.42 3.69
C ASP A 547 12.53 -40.12 4.22
N ARG A 548 12.62 -39.08 3.38
CA ARG A 548 13.16 -37.77 3.77
C ARG A 548 12.30 -37.06 4.81
N ALA A 549 10.97 -37.07 4.66
CA ALA A 549 10.07 -36.48 5.66
C ALA A 549 10.15 -37.21 7.01
N ILE A 550 10.27 -38.54 6.99
CA ILE A 550 10.41 -39.38 8.19
C ILE A 550 11.78 -39.18 8.84
N GLU A 551 12.86 -39.10 8.05
CA GLU A 551 14.22 -38.84 8.52
C GLU A 551 14.29 -37.53 9.30
N LEU A 552 13.80 -36.43 8.71
CA LEU A 552 13.73 -35.12 9.37
C LEU A 552 12.89 -35.17 10.66
N ALA A 553 11.82 -35.97 10.69
CA ALA A 553 10.96 -36.14 11.85
C ALA A 553 11.57 -37.01 12.96
N SER A 554 12.57 -37.84 12.63
CA SER A 554 13.17 -38.80 13.57
C SER A 554 14.24 -38.19 14.48
N ASP A 555 14.87 -37.10 14.06
CA ASP A 555 15.89 -36.36 14.83
C ASP A 555 15.43 -34.93 15.11
N VAL A 556 14.69 -34.79 16.21
CA VAL A 556 14.11 -33.52 16.68
C VAL A 556 15.19 -32.49 17.03
N ASP A 557 16.39 -32.92 17.44
CA ASP A 557 17.46 -31.99 17.77
C ASP A 557 18.13 -31.42 16.52
N SER A 558 18.44 -32.28 15.54
CA SER A 558 18.95 -31.83 14.24
C SER A 558 17.91 -30.96 13.51
N LEU A 559 16.64 -31.33 13.53
CA LEU A 559 15.56 -30.51 12.95
C LEU A 559 15.49 -29.14 13.61
N ALA A 560 15.65 -29.05 14.93
CA ALA A 560 15.66 -27.75 15.62
C ALA A 560 16.82 -26.86 15.15
N VAL A 561 18.00 -27.43 14.92
CA VAL A 561 19.17 -26.69 14.39
C VAL A 561 18.91 -26.21 12.97
N ILE A 562 18.39 -27.08 12.09
CA ILE A 562 18.06 -26.72 10.70
C ILE A 562 17.14 -25.49 10.69
N ARG A 563 16.03 -25.55 11.43
CA ARG A 563 15.03 -24.47 11.47
C ARG A 563 15.58 -23.12 11.91
N THR A 564 16.52 -23.11 12.87
CA THR A 564 17.17 -21.88 13.36
C THR A 564 18.01 -21.19 12.27
N HIS A 565 18.49 -21.91 11.26
CA HIS A 565 19.35 -21.34 10.23
C HIS A 565 18.65 -21.06 8.90
N LEU A 566 17.53 -21.72 8.60
CA LEU A 566 16.87 -21.64 7.29
C LEU A 566 16.49 -20.22 6.86
N ARG A 567 16.06 -19.34 7.78
CA ARG A 567 15.73 -17.95 7.46
C ARG A 567 16.94 -17.19 6.92
N GLU A 568 18.06 -17.27 7.62
CA GLU A 568 19.32 -16.63 7.20
C GLU A 568 19.85 -17.25 5.91
N VAL A 569 19.74 -18.57 5.75
CA VAL A 569 20.12 -19.27 4.51
C VAL A 569 19.34 -18.70 3.32
N LEU A 570 18.01 -18.60 3.39
CA LEU A 570 17.21 -18.04 2.30
C LEU A 570 17.59 -16.60 2.00
N GLN A 571 17.72 -15.75 3.03
CA GLN A 571 18.01 -14.33 2.88
C GLN A 571 19.38 -14.06 2.22
N LYS A 572 20.36 -14.93 2.45
CA LYS A 572 21.70 -14.83 1.86
C LYS A 572 21.84 -15.55 0.51
N SER A 573 20.81 -16.25 0.08
CA SER A 573 20.84 -17.02 -1.16
C SER A 573 20.51 -16.18 -2.40
N PRO A 574 20.85 -16.66 -3.61
CA PRO A 574 20.41 -16.09 -4.88
C PRO A 574 18.90 -15.82 -5.00
N VAL A 575 18.06 -16.54 -4.25
CA VAL A 575 16.59 -16.36 -4.27
C VAL A 575 16.17 -14.98 -3.77
N CYS A 576 16.95 -14.37 -2.86
CA CYS A 576 16.70 -13.05 -2.27
C CYS A 576 17.69 -11.97 -2.73
N ASP A 577 18.60 -12.26 -3.67
CA ASP A 577 19.61 -11.32 -4.15
C ASP A 577 19.11 -10.52 -5.36
N ALA A 578 18.40 -9.44 -5.07
CA ALA A 578 17.80 -8.57 -6.08
C ALA A 578 18.82 -7.92 -7.02
N ALA A 579 20.01 -7.56 -6.51
CA ALA A 579 21.03 -6.87 -7.30
C ALA A 579 21.65 -7.81 -8.34
N THR A 580 22.05 -9.01 -7.91
CA THR A 580 22.59 -10.03 -8.81
C THR A 580 21.55 -10.51 -9.82
N PHE A 581 20.31 -10.75 -9.37
CA PHE A 581 19.22 -11.13 -10.28
C PHE A 581 18.97 -10.05 -11.34
N ALA A 582 18.91 -8.77 -10.93
CA ALA A 582 18.71 -7.66 -11.86
C ALA A 582 19.86 -7.53 -12.87
N GLY A 583 21.11 -7.77 -12.45
CA GLY A 583 22.27 -7.83 -13.34
C GLY A 583 22.12 -8.91 -14.42
N HIS A 584 21.77 -10.13 -14.03
CA HIS A 584 21.55 -11.23 -14.99
C HIS A 584 20.34 -10.97 -15.91
N LEU A 585 19.23 -10.47 -15.36
CA LEU A 585 18.06 -10.09 -16.15
C LEU A 585 18.40 -9.01 -17.17
N ASN A 586 19.13 -7.96 -16.76
CA ASN A 586 19.59 -6.90 -17.65
C ASN A 586 20.44 -7.48 -18.80
N ASN A 587 21.40 -8.34 -18.49
CA ASN A 587 22.28 -8.94 -19.48
C ASN A 587 21.51 -9.82 -20.47
N ALA A 588 20.55 -10.62 -19.99
CA ALA A 588 19.68 -11.42 -20.84
C ALA A 588 18.83 -10.54 -21.78
N LEU A 589 18.15 -9.52 -21.25
CA LEU A 589 17.33 -8.59 -22.03
C LEU A 589 18.16 -7.84 -23.08
N ARG A 590 19.38 -7.44 -22.73
CA ARG A 590 20.31 -6.80 -23.68
C ARG A 590 20.72 -7.74 -24.81
N ALA A 591 21.17 -8.95 -24.48
CA ALA A 591 21.59 -9.92 -25.49
C ALA A 591 20.44 -10.26 -26.45
N ILE A 592 19.22 -10.42 -25.92
CA ILE A 592 18.00 -10.65 -26.71
C ILE A 592 17.74 -9.48 -27.66
N TRP A 593 17.82 -8.25 -27.18
CA TRP A 593 17.65 -7.06 -28.01
C TRP A 593 18.71 -6.94 -29.11
N GLN A 594 19.98 -7.16 -28.76
CA GLN A 594 21.08 -7.10 -29.74
C GLN A 594 20.92 -8.16 -30.83
N ARG A 595 20.53 -9.38 -30.45
CA ARG A 595 20.25 -10.45 -31.40
C ARG A 595 19.14 -10.07 -32.39
N HIS A 596 18.08 -9.42 -31.89
CA HIS A 596 17.02 -8.87 -32.74
C HIS A 596 17.53 -7.78 -33.68
N CYS A 597 18.38 -6.86 -33.19
CA CYS A 597 19.00 -5.82 -34.03
C CYS A 597 19.87 -6.41 -35.14
N GLU A 598 20.54 -7.54 -34.87
CA GLU A 598 21.32 -8.31 -35.84
C GLU A 598 20.44 -9.10 -36.83
N SER A 599 19.12 -9.03 -36.72
CA SER A 599 18.16 -9.80 -37.52
C SER A 599 18.36 -11.32 -37.43
N LYS A 600 18.91 -11.81 -36.32
CA LYS A 600 19.06 -13.23 -36.04
C LYS A 600 17.77 -13.78 -35.43
N THR A 601 17.43 -15.03 -35.78
CA THR A 601 16.28 -15.72 -35.19
C THR A 601 16.50 -15.98 -33.70
N PRO A 602 15.47 -15.91 -32.84
CA PRO A 602 15.58 -16.26 -31.42
C PRO A 602 16.27 -17.62 -31.20
N ALA A 603 17.16 -17.68 -30.20
CA ALA A 603 17.86 -18.90 -29.79
C ALA A 603 17.88 -19.00 -28.26
N ALA A 604 17.94 -20.21 -27.71
CA ALA A 604 18.02 -20.38 -26.26
C ALA A 604 19.26 -19.67 -25.69
N LEU A 605 19.12 -19.09 -24.51
CA LEU A 605 20.13 -18.26 -23.85
C LEU A 605 20.52 -18.88 -22.52
N ASN A 606 21.82 -19.01 -22.30
CA ASN A 606 22.41 -19.50 -21.06
C ASN A 606 23.53 -18.55 -20.58
N PHE A 607 24.07 -18.84 -19.41
CA PHE A 607 25.20 -18.13 -18.82
C PHE A 607 26.33 -19.11 -18.53
N ASN A 608 27.57 -18.72 -18.79
CA ASN A 608 28.74 -19.49 -18.37
C ASN A 608 29.07 -19.27 -16.88
N GLU A 609 30.12 -19.93 -16.40
CA GLU A 609 30.59 -19.82 -15.01
C GLU A 609 31.04 -18.40 -14.62
N ASN A 610 31.40 -17.56 -15.60
CA ASN A 610 31.78 -16.18 -15.38
C ASN A 610 30.58 -15.20 -15.38
N GLY A 611 29.35 -15.71 -15.57
CA GLY A 611 28.14 -14.87 -15.68
C GLY A 611 27.98 -14.18 -17.04
N GLU A 612 28.72 -14.62 -18.07
CA GLU A 612 28.63 -14.09 -19.42
C GLU A 612 27.54 -14.81 -20.22
N VAL A 613 26.86 -14.06 -21.09
CA VAL A 613 25.71 -14.55 -21.85
C VAL A 613 26.16 -15.31 -23.10
N LEU A 614 25.54 -16.48 -23.33
CA LEU A 614 25.79 -17.35 -24.47
C LEU A 614 24.48 -17.79 -25.13
N PHE A 615 24.39 -17.65 -26.45
CA PHE A 615 23.31 -18.25 -27.23
C PHE A 615 23.66 -19.69 -27.63
N GLN A 616 22.67 -20.58 -27.56
CA GLN A 616 22.84 -21.96 -27.97
C GLN A 616 23.29 -22.05 -29.44
N GLY A 617 24.38 -22.79 -29.68
CA GLY A 617 24.97 -22.96 -31.01
C GLY A 617 25.99 -21.89 -31.40
N GLU A 618 26.25 -20.90 -30.54
CA GLU A 618 27.29 -19.88 -30.74
C GLU A 618 28.43 -20.08 -29.72
N PRO A 619 29.70 -20.16 -30.15
CA PRO A 619 30.81 -20.53 -29.26
C PRO A 619 31.32 -19.37 -28.40
N GLU A 620 31.08 -18.13 -28.81
CA GLU A 620 31.62 -16.93 -28.15
C GLU A 620 30.53 -16.22 -27.32
N PRO A 621 30.87 -15.70 -26.13
CA PRO A 621 29.96 -14.87 -25.35
C PRO A 621 29.51 -13.61 -26.09
N VAL A 622 28.30 -13.16 -25.79
CA VAL A 622 27.74 -11.94 -26.38
C VAL A 622 28.43 -10.71 -25.78
N ILE A 623 29.00 -9.87 -26.64
CA ILE A 623 29.54 -8.56 -26.24
C ILE A 623 28.37 -7.58 -26.09
N LEU A 624 27.97 -7.35 -24.84
CA LEU A 624 26.83 -6.51 -24.52
C LEU A 624 27.11 -5.04 -24.82
N GLN A 625 26.22 -4.43 -25.61
CA GLN A 625 26.21 -3.00 -25.87
C GLN A 625 25.12 -2.37 -25.01
N HIS A 626 25.52 -1.40 -24.20
CA HIS A 626 24.61 -0.64 -23.36
C HIS A 626 24.49 0.79 -23.91
N PRO A 627 23.38 1.50 -23.64
CA PRO A 627 23.38 2.94 -23.77
C PRO A 627 24.51 3.51 -22.94
N GLU A 628 25.15 4.56 -23.46
CA GLU A 628 26.14 5.28 -22.68
C GLU A 628 25.47 5.66 -21.35
N PRO A 629 26.00 5.18 -20.21
CA PRO A 629 25.57 5.75 -18.96
C PRO A 629 25.83 7.26 -19.08
N PRO A 630 24.96 8.12 -18.53
CA PRO A 630 25.31 9.52 -18.38
C PRO A 630 26.73 9.59 -17.80
N PRO A 631 27.61 10.47 -18.31
CA PRO A 631 29.04 10.51 -17.98
C PRO A 631 29.20 10.24 -16.49
N GLU A 632 30.12 9.33 -16.12
CA GLU A 632 30.35 8.92 -14.74
C GLU A 632 30.47 10.14 -13.83
N ASP A 633 29.33 10.59 -13.33
CA ASP A 633 29.26 11.34 -12.12
C ASP A 633 29.57 10.28 -11.06
N GLU A 634 30.50 10.58 -10.17
CA GLU A 634 30.61 9.95 -8.84
C GLU A 634 29.27 9.92 -8.07
N ALA A 635 28.16 10.43 -8.63
CA ALA A 635 26.85 10.71 -8.05
C ALA A 635 25.78 9.60 -8.17
N ARG A 636 26.08 8.37 -8.59
CA ARG A 636 25.14 7.24 -8.40
C ARG A 636 25.28 6.53 -7.06
N THR A 637 26.41 6.70 -6.41
CA THR A 637 26.65 6.23 -5.05
C THR A 637 27.19 7.40 -4.25
N TYR A 638 26.38 7.99 -3.36
CA TYR A 638 26.96 8.84 -2.33
C TYR A 638 27.79 7.94 -1.42
N ARG A 639 29.12 8.00 -1.54
CA ARG A 639 30.03 7.29 -0.66
C ARG A 639 30.23 8.10 0.61
N TRP A 640 29.93 7.50 1.75
CA TRP A 640 30.23 8.10 3.04
C TRP A 640 31.74 8.08 3.29
N GLU A 641 32.34 9.27 3.42
CA GLU A 641 33.77 9.43 3.66
C GLU A 641 34.03 10.05 5.03
N PHE A 642 34.14 9.22 6.06
CA PHE A 642 34.57 9.65 7.40
C PHE A 642 35.69 8.75 7.93
N GLU A 643 36.56 9.33 8.76
CA GLU A 643 37.66 8.66 9.42
C GLU A 643 37.18 7.87 10.65
N GLY A 644 37.67 6.64 10.77
CA GLY A 644 37.35 5.73 11.87
C GLY A 644 35.96 5.11 11.77
N LYS A 645 35.45 4.61 12.89
CA LYS A 645 34.13 4.00 13.01
C LYS A 645 33.20 4.90 13.80
N VAL A 646 31.90 4.74 13.61
CA VAL A 646 30.91 5.24 14.56
C VAL A 646 31.03 4.43 15.84
N ILE A 647 31.20 5.09 16.98
CA ILE A 647 31.24 4.46 18.30
C ILE A 647 29.87 4.62 18.97
N ALA A 648 29.13 3.53 19.14
CA ALA A 648 27.82 3.54 19.79
C ALA A 648 27.88 2.87 21.17
N ILE A 649 27.26 3.51 22.17
CA ILE A 649 27.00 2.92 23.48
C ILE A 649 25.50 2.71 23.64
N ASP A 650 25.13 1.47 23.91
CA ASP A 650 23.74 1.03 24.01
C ASP A 650 23.41 0.57 25.43
N HIS A 651 22.69 1.42 26.16
CA HIS A 651 22.20 1.20 27.51
C HIS A 651 20.87 0.43 27.46
N GLY A 652 20.95 -0.89 27.27
CA GLY A 652 19.80 -1.78 27.12
C GLY A 652 19.96 -2.85 26.03
N ALA A 653 21.04 -2.79 25.24
CA ALA A 653 21.33 -3.71 24.14
C ALA A 653 20.20 -3.79 23.09
N GLN A 654 19.56 -2.66 22.82
CA GLN A 654 18.45 -2.52 21.89
C GLN A 654 18.87 -2.61 20.42
N LEU A 655 20.00 -1.98 20.05
CA LEU A 655 20.54 -1.90 18.69
C LEU A 655 20.85 -3.27 18.10
N LEU A 656 21.09 -4.27 18.94
CA LEU A 656 21.24 -5.65 18.47
C LEU A 656 20.03 -6.12 17.65
N ASN A 657 18.83 -5.58 17.88
CA ASN A 657 17.62 -5.97 17.15
C ASN A 657 17.32 -5.08 15.93
N VAL A 658 18.14 -4.06 15.65
CA VAL A 658 17.91 -3.12 14.55
C VAL A 658 18.56 -3.65 13.27
N PRO A 659 17.80 -3.92 12.17
CA PRO A 659 18.32 -4.62 11.00
C PRO A 659 19.56 -3.98 10.36
N VAL A 660 19.60 -2.64 10.26
CA VAL A 660 20.71 -1.92 9.61
C VAL A 660 22.03 -2.03 10.41
N ILE A 661 21.97 -2.34 11.71
CA ILE A 661 23.15 -2.47 12.57
C ILE A 661 24.03 -3.65 12.13
N LYS A 662 23.43 -4.76 11.68
CA LYS A 662 24.18 -5.89 11.11
C LYS A 662 25.03 -5.43 9.93
N GLN A 663 24.43 -4.69 9.00
CA GLN A 663 25.12 -4.18 7.82
C GLN A 663 26.27 -3.23 8.21
N MET A 664 26.03 -2.33 9.17
CA MET A 664 27.05 -1.38 9.63
C MET A 664 28.26 -2.08 10.31
N LEU A 665 28.01 -3.19 11.03
CA LEU A 665 29.05 -4.02 11.64
C LEU A 665 29.83 -4.82 10.58
N GLU A 666 29.13 -5.45 9.63
CA GLU A 666 29.73 -6.22 8.53
C GLU A 666 30.60 -5.34 7.62
N GLN A 667 30.18 -4.09 7.38
CA GLN A 667 30.96 -3.09 6.64
C GLN A 667 32.09 -2.46 7.50
N GLY A 668 32.18 -2.80 8.78
CA GLY A 668 33.17 -2.26 9.70
C GLY A 668 33.01 -0.76 10.01
N THR A 669 31.84 -0.18 9.73
CA THR A 669 31.54 1.25 9.97
C THR A 669 31.10 1.56 11.41
N LEU A 670 30.76 0.54 12.19
CA LEU A 670 30.26 0.66 13.56
C LEU A 670 31.13 -0.15 14.54
N GLU A 671 31.30 0.40 15.73
CA GLU A 671 31.75 -0.30 16.92
C GLU A 671 30.71 -0.06 18.03
N LEU A 672 30.17 -1.15 18.58
CA LEU A 672 29.00 -1.14 19.47
C LEU A 672 29.38 -1.69 20.84
N ILE A 673 29.18 -0.90 21.89
CA ILE A 673 29.28 -1.33 23.29
C ILE A 673 27.85 -1.49 23.83
N ALA A 674 27.43 -2.73 24.07
CA ALA A 674 26.06 -3.05 24.47
C ALA A 674 25.99 -3.58 25.91
N PHE A 675 25.26 -2.87 26.78
CA PHE A 675 24.99 -3.25 28.15
C PHE A 675 23.62 -3.94 28.26
N ASP A 676 23.60 -5.16 28.78
CA ASP A 676 22.38 -5.97 28.90
C ASP A 676 22.17 -6.39 30.37
N PRO A 677 21.54 -5.52 31.19
CA PRO A 677 21.42 -5.76 32.62
C PRO A 677 20.61 -7.02 32.97
N ALA A 678 19.59 -7.34 32.17
CA ALA A 678 18.75 -8.52 32.38
C ALA A 678 19.27 -9.76 31.64
N SER A 679 20.39 -9.66 30.90
CA SER A 679 20.93 -10.74 30.07
C SER A 679 19.92 -11.30 29.05
N ASN A 680 18.99 -10.46 28.59
CA ASN A 680 17.91 -10.84 27.67
C ASN A 680 18.44 -11.19 26.26
N LYS A 681 19.66 -10.74 25.92
CA LYS A 681 20.32 -10.89 24.62
C LYS A 681 21.47 -11.89 24.64
N LEU A 682 21.58 -12.73 25.67
CA LEU A 682 22.64 -13.76 25.77
C LEU A 682 22.71 -14.72 24.57
N LYS A 683 21.59 -14.94 23.87
CA LYS A 683 21.50 -15.79 22.68
C LYS A 683 21.49 -15.01 21.36
N HIS A 684 21.59 -13.69 21.39
CA HIS A 684 21.51 -12.87 20.19
C HIS A 684 22.75 -13.07 19.30
N PRO A 685 22.60 -13.33 17.99
CA PRO A 685 23.73 -13.68 17.11
C PRO A 685 24.76 -12.54 16.99
N LEU A 686 24.31 -11.29 16.91
CA LEU A 686 25.20 -10.14 16.78
C LEU A 686 26.09 -9.87 18.01
N ARG A 687 25.83 -10.50 19.17
CA ARG A 687 26.68 -10.32 20.36
C ARG A 687 28.13 -10.77 20.15
N GLN A 688 28.35 -11.68 19.20
CA GLN A 688 29.66 -12.22 18.82
C GLN A 688 30.17 -11.62 17.51
N ALA A 689 29.44 -10.65 16.92
CA ALA A 689 29.89 -10.00 15.70
C ALA A 689 31.17 -9.18 15.96
N GLN A 690 32.03 -9.10 14.95
CA GLN A 690 33.22 -8.28 15.02
C GLN A 690 32.82 -6.81 15.23
N GLY A 691 33.44 -6.15 16.22
CA GLY A 691 33.11 -4.77 16.59
C GLY A 691 31.99 -4.63 17.63
N VAL A 692 31.50 -5.73 18.21
CA VAL A 692 30.53 -5.69 19.33
C VAL A 692 31.21 -6.07 20.65
N HIS A 693 31.12 -5.18 21.63
CA HIS A 693 31.53 -5.39 23.02
C HIS A 693 30.29 -5.54 23.89
N TYR A 694 29.92 -6.79 24.16
CA TYR A 694 28.68 -7.13 24.87
C TYR A 694 28.93 -7.43 26.34
N TYR A 695 28.21 -6.73 27.24
CA TYR A 695 28.34 -6.84 28.68
C TYR A 695 27.03 -7.28 29.34
N PRO A 696 26.88 -8.58 29.67
CA PRO A 696 25.70 -9.09 30.38
C PRO A 696 25.77 -8.80 31.89
N ASN A 697 24.60 -8.67 32.54
CA ASN A 697 24.45 -8.50 34.00
C ASN A 697 25.20 -7.27 34.58
N ILE A 698 25.36 -6.22 33.79
CA ILE A 698 25.95 -4.95 34.21
C ILE A 698 25.34 -3.83 33.37
N LEU A 699 25.25 -2.62 33.92
CA LEU A 699 24.76 -1.44 33.21
C LEU A 699 25.48 -0.15 33.60
N LEU A 700 25.22 0.90 32.85
CA LEU A 700 25.63 2.26 33.19
C LEU A 700 24.67 2.88 34.22
N GLY A 701 25.19 3.76 35.08
CA GLY A 701 24.45 4.46 36.14
C GLY A 701 25.37 5.25 37.05
N SER A 702 25.08 5.29 38.36
CA SER A 702 25.80 6.12 39.34
C SER A 702 27.04 5.48 39.97
N GLY A 703 27.43 4.28 39.54
CA GLY A 703 28.54 3.52 40.15
C GLY A 703 28.19 2.86 41.48
N SER A 704 26.99 3.12 42.01
CA SER A 704 26.46 2.46 43.21
C SER A 704 25.69 1.19 42.84
N PRO A 705 25.63 0.17 43.72
CA PRO A 705 24.79 -1.00 43.50
C PRO A 705 23.32 -0.61 43.26
N ALA A 706 22.71 -1.21 42.24
CA ALA A 706 21.29 -1.06 41.93
C ALA A 706 20.56 -2.41 42.08
N THR A 707 19.24 -2.39 41.92
CA THR A 707 18.41 -3.60 41.92
C THR A 707 17.87 -3.83 40.52
N LEU A 708 18.09 -5.02 39.98
CA LEU A 708 17.40 -5.54 38.80
C LEU A 708 16.08 -6.18 39.26
N TYR A 709 14.96 -5.67 38.75
CA TYR A 709 13.63 -6.22 38.94
C TYR A 709 13.32 -7.17 37.79
N ALA A 710 13.48 -8.48 38.03
CA ALA A 710 13.15 -9.50 37.04
C ALA A 710 11.64 -9.73 37.05
N CYS A 711 10.95 -9.30 35.99
CA CYS A 711 9.50 -9.41 35.84
C CYS A 711 9.11 -10.74 35.16
N GLN A 712 7.83 -11.11 35.27
CA GLN A 712 7.29 -12.30 34.62
C GLN A 712 7.47 -12.24 33.10
N ASP A 713 7.27 -11.07 32.50
CA ASP A 713 7.75 -10.80 31.15
C ASP A 713 9.20 -10.32 31.19
N ALA A 714 10.11 -11.12 30.65
CA ALA A 714 11.53 -10.79 30.61
C ALA A 714 11.80 -9.48 29.85
N LYS A 715 10.96 -9.13 28.85
CA LYS A 715 11.08 -7.87 28.09
C LYS A 715 10.79 -6.63 28.93
N LEU A 716 10.14 -6.77 30.09
CA LEU A 716 9.84 -5.68 31.03
C LEU A 716 10.79 -5.68 32.24
N SER A 717 11.81 -6.54 32.25
CA SER A 717 12.80 -6.56 33.32
C SER A 717 13.83 -5.44 33.16
N GLY A 718 14.16 -4.75 34.25
CA GLY A 718 15.10 -3.63 34.24
C GLY A 718 15.43 -3.15 35.65
N THR A 719 16.17 -2.04 35.78
CA THR A 719 16.52 -1.48 37.09
C THR A 719 15.47 -0.54 37.66
N LEU A 720 14.43 -0.22 36.90
CA LEU A 720 13.29 0.55 37.38
C LEU A 720 12.22 -0.38 37.95
N LYS A 721 11.63 0.01 39.09
CA LYS A 721 10.62 -0.80 39.77
C LYS A 721 9.27 -0.69 39.06
N ALA A 722 8.60 -1.82 38.80
CA ALA A 722 7.27 -1.82 38.18
C ALA A 722 6.21 -1.11 39.04
N LYS A 723 5.31 -0.36 38.40
CA LYS A 723 4.19 0.32 39.05
C LYS A 723 2.99 -0.61 39.24
N GLY A 724 2.36 -0.50 40.40
CA GLY A 724 1.06 -1.12 40.67
C GLY A 724 -0.10 -0.17 40.37
N ASP A 725 -0.39 0.12 39.08
CA ASP A 725 -1.54 0.96 38.72
C ASP A 725 -2.84 0.14 38.65
N ALA A 726 -3.89 0.65 39.28
CA ALA A 726 -5.22 0.04 39.27
C ALA A 726 -5.81 -0.07 37.85
N HIS A 727 -5.48 0.87 36.96
CA HIS A 727 -5.98 0.96 35.58
C HIS A 727 -5.26 0.01 34.61
N PHE A 728 -4.17 -0.64 35.02
CA PHE A 728 -3.52 -1.65 34.19
C PHE A 728 -4.44 -2.85 33.99
N THR A 729 -4.47 -3.36 32.76
CA THR A 729 -5.15 -4.62 32.44
C THR A 729 -4.54 -5.77 33.25
N GLU A 730 -5.34 -6.79 33.57
CA GLU A 730 -4.85 -7.98 34.28
C GLU A 730 -3.67 -8.64 33.56
N LYS A 731 -3.69 -8.66 32.22
CA LYS A 731 -2.58 -9.16 31.40
C LYS A 731 -1.29 -8.37 31.66
N LEU A 732 -1.36 -7.04 31.67
CA LEU A 732 -0.20 -6.19 31.92
C LEU A 732 0.28 -6.29 33.38
N LYS A 733 -0.63 -6.39 34.35
CA LYS A 733 -0.30 -6.62 35.77
C LYS A 733 0.48 -7.92 35.96
N ASN A 734 0.05 -8.99 35.30
CA ASN A 734 0.78 -10.26 35.31
C ASN A 734 2.16 -10.09 34.69
N SER A 735 2.27 -9.51 33.49
CA SER A 735 3.57 -9.25 32.84
C SER A 735 4.54 -8.43 33.71
N LEU A 736 4.04 -7.41 34.43
CA LEU A 736 4.84 -6.55 35.31
C LEU A 736 5.17 -7.16 36.68
N THR A 737 4.63 -8.34 37.01
CA THR A 737 4.85 -8.96 38.31
C THR A 737 6.33 -9.31 38.50
N THR A 738 6.98 -8.67 39.47
CA THR A 738 8.38 -8.96 39.83
C THR A 738 8.48 -10.36 40.43
N LEU A 739 9.24 -11.23 39.77
CA LEU A 739 9.57 -12.59 40.20
C LEU A 739 10.78 -12.62 41.14
N ALA A 740 11.76 -11.74 40.92
CA ALA A 740 12.96 -11.64 41.72
C ALA A 740 13.54 -10.23 41.73
N GLU A 741 14.16 -9.85 42.85
CA GLU A 741 14.96 -8.64 42.99
C GLU A 741 16.42 -9.07 43.13
N LEU A 742 17.26 -8.70 42.17
CA LEU A 742 18.66 -9.14 42.09
C LEU A 742 19.60 -7.94 42.21
N PRO A 743 20.68 -8.01 43.00
CA PRO A 743 21.67 -6.93 43.02
C PRO A 743 22.39 -6.87 41.67
N ILE A 744 22.57 -5.68 41.13
CA ILE A 744 23.33 -5.43 39.90
C ILE A 744 24.31 -4.28 40.10
N ASN A 745 25.51 -4.42 39.54
CA ASN A 745 26.51 -3.36 39.58
C ASN A 745 26.21 -2.34 38.48
N THR A 746 26.34 -1.05 38.82
CA THR A 746 26.32 0.03 37.84
C THR A 746 27.72 0.60 37.66
N LEU A 747 28.00 1.17 36.49
CA LEU A 747 29.25 1.88 36.19
C LEU A 747 28.95 3.35 35.89
N GLU A 748 29.70 4.27 36.49
CA GLU A 748 29.69 5.68 36.07
C GLU A 748 30.37 5.81 34.73
N LEU A 749 29.68 6.37 33.75
CA LEU A 749 30.18 6.48 32.38
C LEU A 749 31.50 7.30 32.34
N ASP A 750 31.59 8.37 33.13
CA ASP A 750 32.79 9.22 33.25
C ASP A 750 34.00 8.50 33.90
N LYS A 751 33.79 7.37 34.58
CA LYS A 751 34.86 6.61 35.27
C LYS A 751 35.32 5.37 34.51
N VAL A 752 34.69 5.05 33.37
CA VAL A 752 35.13 3.91 32.56
C VAL A 752 36.43 4.29 31.87
N SER A 753 37.53 3.65 32.28
CA SER A 753 38.86 3.87 31.72
C SER A 753 38.91 3.37 30.28
N GLU A 754 39.61 4.09 29.39
CA GLU A 754 39.84 3.67 28.00
C GLU A 754 38.60 3.67 27.07
N LEU A 755 37.51 4.38 27.43
CA LEU A 755 36.42 4.57 26.48
C LEU A 755 36.86 5.39 25.26
N PRO A 756 36.59 4.93 24.03
CA PRO A 756 36.71 5.77 22.84
C PRO A 756 35.68 6.91 22.89
N ALA A 757 35.92 7.99 22.14
CA ALA A 757 34.97 9.08 22.02
C ALA A 757 33.62 8.54 21.52
N ILE A 758 32.55 8.79 22.29
CA ILE A 758 31.22 8.23 22.03
C ILE A 758 30.55 9.09 20.98
N ASP A 759 30.26 8.53 19.80
CA ASP A 759 29.54 9.24 18.74
C ASP A 759 28.01 9.20 18.96
N TRP A 760 27.49 8.06 19.44
CA TRP A 760 26.06 7.80 19.56
C TRP A 760 25.72 7.10 20.88
N LEU A 761 24.87 7.72 21.71
CA LEU A 761 24.36 7.15 22.96
C LEU A 761 22.92 6.71 22.78
N ILE A 762 22.58 5.51 23.24
CA ILE A 762 21.24 4.95 23.24
C ILE A 762 20.84 4.68 24.68
N LEU A 763 19.68 5.20 25.06
CA LEU A 763 19.10 5.12 26.40
C LEU A 763 17.73 4.45 26.32
N ASP A 764 17.56 3.35 27.03
CA ASP A 764 16.26 2.67 27.10
C ASP A 764 15.30 3.34 28.11
N ASN A 765 14.11 2.73 28.26
CA ASN A 765 13.08 3.17 29.19
C ASN A 765 12.84 2.23 30.38
N LEU A 766 13.64 1.17 30.54
CA LEU A 766 13.50 0.18 31.63
C LEU A 766 14.59 0.32 32.70
N ASN A 767 15.66 1.03 32.36
CA ASN A 767 16.78 1.34 33.21
C ASN A 767 16.86 2.84 33.51
N ASN A 768 17.65 3.21 34.52
CA ASN A 768 17.72 4.60 34.96
C ASN A 768 18.62 5.44 34.04
N SER A 769 18.07 5.85 32.92
CA SER A 769 18.75 6.64 31.88
C SER A 769 19.17 8.04 32.35
N VAL A 770 18.50 8.61 33.36
CA VAL A 770 18.86 9.93 33.91
C VAL A 770 20.21 9.87 34.63
N GLU A 771 20.47 8.82 35.41
CA GLU A 771 21.75 8.63 36.09
C GLU A 771 22.91 8.46 35.11
N VAL A 772 22.68 7.80 33.96
CA VAL A 772 23.69 7.67 32.90
C VAL A 772 24.11 9.05 32.38
N LEU A 773 23.14 9.94 32.20
CA LEU A 773 23.38 11.31 31.74
C LEU A 773 24.09 12.15 32.82
N GLU A 774 23.64 12.09 34.07
CA GLU A 774 24.24 12.85 35.18
C GLU A 774 25.69 12.43 35.47
N HIS A 775 26.01 11.14 35.35
CA HIS A 775 27.35 10.58 35.59
C HIS A 775 28.16 10.31 34.30
N GLY A 776 27.75 10.90 33.18
CA GLY A 776 28.38 10.76 31.88
C GLY A 776 28.70 12.09 31.19
N SER A 777 28.65 13.20 31.91
CA SER A 777 28.70 14.54 31.31
C SER A 777 30.05 14.81 30.61
N GLU A 778 31.15 14.30 31.15
CA GLU A 778 32.48 14.44 30.54
C GLU A 778 32.68 13.48 29.36
N ALA A 779 32.24 12.23 29.48
CA ALA A 779 32.32 11.22 28.42
C ALA A 779 31.46 11.59 27.20
N LEU A 780 30.34 12.28 27.41
CA LEU A 780 29.37 12.66 26.37
C LEU A 780 29.65 14.04 25.74
N LYS A 781 30.75 14.70 26.12
CA LYS A 781 31.09 16.05 25.63
C LYS A 781 31.28 16.13 24.11
N ASP A 782 31.70 15.02 23.49
CA ASP A 782 31.96 14.92 22.04
C ASP A 782 30.87 14.13 21.29
N THR A 783 29.82 13.69 22.00
CA THR A 783 28.72 12.91 21.43
C THR A 783 27.93 13.68 20.40
N LEU A 784 27.54 12.96 19.34
CA LEU A 784 26.89 13.52 18.16
C LEU A 784 25.39 13.29 18.20
N LEU A 785 24.94 12.18 18.78
CA LEU A 785 23.51 11.85 18.86
C LEU A 785 23.20 11.15 20.18
N ILE A 786 22.14 11.61 20.85
CA ILE A 786 21.52 10.88 21.96
C ILE A 786 20.14 10.41 21.50
N GLN A 787 19.95 9.10 21.51
CA GLN A 787 18.69 8.43 21.32
C GLN A 787 18.14 8.03 22.70
N ALA A 788 16.92 8.42 23.04
CA ALA A 788 16.31 8.04 24.30
C ALA A 788 14.86 7.57 24.09
N ASP A 789 14.55 6.37 24.57
CA ASP A 789 13.17 5.89 24.58
C ASP A 789 12.40 6.60 25.69
N ILE A 790 11.39 7.36 25.28
CA ILE A 790 10.52 8.11 26.17
C ILE A 790 9.17 7.41 26.28
N VAL A 791 8.65 7.31 27.49
CA VAL A 791 7.32 6.73 27.74
C VAL A 791 6.26 7.83 27.94
N PHE A 792 5.08 7.59 27.38
CA PHE A 792 3.88 8.39 27.60
C PHE A 792 2.92 7.72 28.59
N GLN A 793 3.00 6.39 28.72
CA GLN A 793 2.26 5.59 29.69
C GLN A 793 3.23 4.81 30.56
N ALA A 794 3.65 5.39 31.69
CA ALA A 794 4.68 4.83 32.53
C ALA A 794 4.23 3.53 33.23
N THR A 795 4.94 2.44 32.97
CA THR A 795 4.77 1.13 33.59
C THR A 795 5.73 0.91 34.76
N HIS A 796 6.81 1.69 34.86
CA HIS A 796 7.78 1.64 35.95
C HIS A 796 7.94 3.01 36.63
N ASP A 797 8.45 3.00 37.86
CA ASP A 797 8.82 4.20 38.60
C ASP A 797 10.02 4.88 37.97
N ARG A 798 9.94 6.21 37.80
CA ARG A 798 11.01 7.05 37.25
C ARG A 798 11.48 6.69 35.84
N GLN A 799 10.60 6.13 35.01
CA GLN A 799 10.91 5.99 33.59
C GLN A 799 11.19 7.36 32.96
N PRO A 800 12.16 7.43 32.02
CA PRO A 800 12.55 8.68 31.41
C PRO A 800 11.37 9.32 30.67
N ASN A 801 11.11 10.58 31.00
CA ASN A 801 10.16 11.42 30.28
C ASN A 801 10.89 12.46 29.43
N LEU A 802 10.20 13.00 28.42
CA LEU A 802 10.82 13.93 27.48
C LEU A 802 11.37 15.18 28.18
N ALA A 803 10.70 15.68 29.21
CA ALA A 803 11.08 16.93 29.87
C ALA A 803 12.42 16.80 30.62
N GLU A 804 12.63 15.71 31.36
CA GLU A 804 13.87 15.47 32.11
C GLU A 804 15.08 15.31 31.19
N VAL A 805 14.96 14.45 30.18
CA VAL A 805 16.03 14.22 29.20
C VAL A 805 16.31 15.50 28.41
N SER A 806 15.27 16.23 27.99
CA SER A 806 15.43 17.51 27.27
C SER A 806 16.12 18.58 28.13
N HIS A 807 15.79 18.65 29.42
CA HIS A 807 16.41 19.62 30.33
C HIS A 807 17.90 19.33 30.54
N TRP A 808 18.28 18.06 30.67
CA TRP A 808 19.69 17.69 30.71
C TRP A 808 20.37 17.98 29.37
N ALA A 809 19.79 17.54 28.26
CA ALA A 809 20.33 17.70 26.90
C ALA A 809 20.62 19.17 26.57
N ALA A 810 19.67 20.06 26.85
CA ALA A 810 19.82 21.50 26.59
C ALA A 810 21.00 22.13 27.35
N ARG A 811 21.22 21.75 28.62
CA ARG A 811 22.34 22.25 29.43
C ARG A 811 23.70 21.78 28.94
N HIS A 812 23.75 20.67 28.21
CA HIS A 812 24.96 20.06 27.66
C HIS A 812 25.08 20.28 26.15
N GLY A 813 24.42 21.29 25.60
CA GLY A 813 24.60 21.70 24.21
C GLY A 813 23.93 20.79 23.19
N PHE A 814 22.89 20.04 23.57
CA PHE A 814 22.02 19.31 22.63
C PHE A 814 20.66 20.01 22.51
N ARG A 815 19.95 19.73 21.40
CA ARG A 815 18.57 20.13 21.16
C ARG A 815 17.75 18.90 20.80
N PHE A 816 16.51 18.87 21.28
CA PHE A 816 15.52 17.90 20.80
C PHE A 816 15.26 18.14 19.30
N TYR A 817 15.28 17.08 18.51
CA TYR A 817 15.05 17.13 17.06
C TYR A 817 13.67 16.61 16.67
N CYS A 818 13.39 15.33 16.92
CA CYS A 818 12.11 14.71 16.62
C CYS A 818 11.83 13.49 17.50
N LEU A 819 10.57 13.04 17.47
CA LEU A 819 10.21 11.68 17.87
C LEU A 819 10.33 10.76 16.66
N ASN A 820 10.70 9.51 16.89
CA ASN A 820 10.76 8.44 15.91
C ASN A 820 10.29 7.13 16.55
N GLN A 821 9.97 6.11 15.74
CA GLN A 821 9.62 4.75 16.19
C GLN A 821 8.52 4.74 17.28
N GLU A 822 7.35 5.30 16.95
CA GLU A 822 6.20 5.38 17.86
C GLU A 822 5.58 3.99 18.12
N GLU A 823 5.43 3.63 19.40
CA GLU A 823 4.78 2.39 19.85
C GLU A 823 3.41 2.69 20.44
N SER A 824 2.37 2.01 19.95
CA SER A 824 0.99 2.20 20.41
C SER A 824 0.32 0.89 20.82
N ARG A 825 -0.66 0.98 21.72
CA ARG A 825 -1.42 -0.15 22.27
C ARG A 825 -2.90 -0.03 21.91
N THR A 826 -3.45 -1.04 21.25
CA THR A 826 -4.89 -1.15 20.98
C THR A 826 -5.64 -1.74 22.18
N PRO A 827 -6.67 -1.07 22.73
CA PRO A 827 -7.47 -1.61 23.84
C PRO A 827 -8.45 -2.73 23.43
N VAL A 828 -8.57 -3.03 22.13
CA VAL A 828 -9.50 -4.01 21.58
C VAL A 828 -8.80 -5.36 21.32
N PRO A 829 -9.39 -6.49 21.75
CA PRO A 829 -8.86 -7.83 21.46
C PRO A 829 -8.72 -8.10 19.96
N GLN A 830 -7.58 -8.65 19.53
CA GLN A 830 -7.23 -8.91 18.12
C GLN A 830 -8.23 -9.80 17.35
N ASN A 831 -9.11 -10.52 18.05
CA ASN A 831 -10.11 -11.42 17.52
C ASN A 831 -11.45 -10.74 17.12
N ILE A 832 -11.59 -9.43 17.28
CA ILE A 832 -12.76 -8.67 16.80
C ILE A 832 -12.40 -8.02 15.45
N ILE A 833 -12.44 -8.83 14.39
CA ILE A 833 -12.25 -8.35 13.01
C ILE A 833 -13.58 -7.79 12.52
N GLY A 834 -13.68 -6.45 12.41
CA GLY A 834 -14.86 -5.82 11.79
C GLY A 834 -15.24 -4.41 12.23
N ALA A 835 -14.29 -3.51 12.51
CA ALA A 835 -14.55 -2.05 12.57
C ALA A 835 -13.24 -1.25 12.52
N ASN A 836 -12.98 -0.51 11.44
CA ASN A 836 -11.82 0.37 11.33
C ASN A 836 -12.13 1.72 12.01
N ASN A 837 -11.92 1.81 13.32
CA ASN A 837 -11.71 3.04 14.08
C ASN A 837 -11.41 2.70 15.55
N TYR A 838 -10.26 2.09 15.81
CA TYR A 838 -9.71 2.05 17.16
C TYR A 838 -8.60 3.09 17.23
N ALA A 839 -8.67 3.97 18.25
CA ALA A 839 -7.56 4.84 18.57
C ALA A 839 -6.58 4.01 19.39
N ASP A 840 -5.39 3.79 18.84
CA ASP A 840 -4.31 3.16 19.58
C ASP A 840 -3.74 4.18 20.57
N GLU A 841 -3.50 3.73 21.80
CA GLU A 841 -2.90 4.55 22.85
C GLU A 841 -1.38 4.56 22.66
N LEU A 842 -0.79 5.72 22.35
CA LEU A 842 0.66 5.86 22.25
C LEU A 842 1.29 5.58 23.63
N VAL A 843 2.17 4.58 23.68
CA VAL A 843 2.82 4.08 24.91
C VAL A 843 4.22 4.66 25.04
N SER A 844 4.98 4.67 23.95
CA SER A 844 6.40 5.06 23.91
C SER A 844 6.75 5.64 22.54
N ALA A 845 7.83 6.42 22.50
CA ALA A 845 8.51 6.79 21.26
C ALA A 845 9.99 7.09 21.54
N THR A 846 10.82 6.97 20.52
CA THR A 846 12.24 7.29 20.61
C THR A 846 12.46 8.78 20.34
N ALA A 847 12.98 9.52 21.31
CA ALA A 847 13.38 10.91 21.17
C ALA A 847 14.83 11.03 20.70
N LEU A 848 15.06 11.83 19.65
CA LEU A 848 16.40 12.11 19.13
C LEU A 848 16.85 13.50 19.54
N PHE A 849 18.05 13.57 20.15
CA PHE A 849 18.71 14.80 20.54
C PHE A 849 20.01 14.96 19.77
N ILE A 850 20.11 16.03 19.02
CA ILE A 850 21.26 16.37 18.17
C ILE A 850 21.99 17.58 18.76
N PRO A 851 23.20 17.93 18.30
CA PRO A 851 23.93 19.07 18.81
C PRO A 851 23.12 20.37 18.59
N SER A 852 23.18 21.26 19.57
CA SER A 852 22.64 22.62 19.44
C SER A 852 23.33 23.31 18.26
N HIS A 853 22.74 24.39 17.74
CA HIS A 853 23.36 25.11 16.63
C HIS A 853 24.78 25.59 16.97
N GLU A 854 25.01 26.03 18.21
CA GLU A 854 26.34 26.43 18.70
C GLU A 854 27.31 25.23 18.77
N ARG A 855 26.89 24.11 19.34
CA ARG A 855 27.72 22.88 19.41
C ARG A 855 28.00 22.30 18.02
N MET A 856 27.06 22.42 17.09
CA MET A 856 27.22 21.94 15.71
C MET A 856 28.34 22.69 14.97
N GLU A 857 28.55 23.98 15.24
CA GLU A 857 29.63 24.78 14.63
C GLU A 857 31.02 24.38 15.14
N SER A 858 31.12 23.88 16.37
CA SER A 858 32.39 23.43 16.95
C SER A 858 32.79 22.02 16.52
N LEU A 859 31.89 21.24 15.91
CA LEU A 859 32.20 19.89 15.43
C LEU A 859 33.20 19.92 14.27
N SER A 860 34.13 18.97 14.26
CA SER A 860 34.98 18.71 13.11
C SER A 860 34.17 18.25 11.89
N THR A 861 34.74 18.39 10.69
CA THR A 861 34.16 17.84 9.44
C THR A 861 33.85 16.35 9.58
N ASN A 862 34.75 15.58 10.19
CA ASN A 862 34.58 14.15 10.41
C ASN A 862 33.36 13.84 11.29
N GLN A 863 33.20 14.56 12.41
CA GLN A 863 32.07 14.41 13.31
C GLN A 863 30.75 14.75 12.62
N ARG A 864 30.71 15.81 11.81
CA ARG A 864 29.51 16.16 11.02
C ARG A 864 29.15 15.07 10.01
N ARG A 865 30.13 14.48 9.32
CA ARG A 865 29.89 13.35 8.40
C ARG A 865 29.36 12.11 9.11
N LYS A 866 29.91 11.76 10.27
CA LYS A 866 29.39 10.67 11.11
C LYS A 866 27.94 10.93 11.55
N LEU A 867 27.63 12.15 12.00
CA LEU A 867 26.27 12.51 12.40
C LEU A 867 25.28 12.41 11.22
N ALA A 868 25.66 12.94 10.05
CA ALA A 868 24.85 12.83 8.83
C ALA A 868 24.66 11.37 8.40
N PHE A 869 25.70 10.54 8.50
CA PHE A 869 25.63 9.11 8.22
C PHE A 869 24.65 8.38 9.13
N ILE A 870 24.70 8.64 10.44
CA ILE A 870 23.78 8.05 11.41
C ILE A 870 22.34 8.51 11.12
N ALA A 871 22.13 9.81 10.90
CA ALA A 871 20.82 10.38 10.60
C ALA A 871 20.17 9.76 9.35
N ASP A 872 20.95 9.57 8.28
CA ASP A 872 20.49 8.98 7.03
C ASP A 872 20.27 7.46 7.15
N THR A 873 21.31 6.75 7.60
CA THR A 873 21.37 5.28 7.53
C THR A 873 20.47 4.61 8.56
N VAL A 874 20.39 5.17 9.77
CA VAL A 874 19.62 4.58 10.87
C VAL A 874 18.19 5.10 10.91
N PHE A 875 18.00 6.39 10.66
CA PHE A 875 16.72 7.07 10.89
C PHE A 875 16.06 7.61 9.63
N SER A 876 16.70 7.51 8.45
CA SER A 876 16.19 8.05 7.19
C SER A 876 15.85 9.56 7.25
N LEU A 877 16.63 10.32 8.03
CA LEU A 877 16.44 11.76 8.25
C LEU A 877 17.25 12.57 7.22
N GLU A 878 16.83 12.53 5.97
CA GLU A 878 17.57 13.12 4.84
C GLU A 878 17.76 14.64 4.97
N GLY A 879 16.74 15.34 5.49
CA GLY A 879 16.83 16.77 5.75
C GLY A 879 17.91 17.12 6.78
N LEU A 880 18.10 16.27 7.81
CA LEU A 880 19.17 16.47 8.79
C LEU A 880 20.54 16.17 8.18
N GLY A 881 20.65 15.11 7.37
CA GLY A 881 21.87 14.81 6.62
C GLY A 881 22.32 15.99 5.76
N TYR A 882 21.39 16.59 5.00
CA TYR A 882 21.65 17.78 4.19
C TYR A 882 22.09 18.99 5.03
N GLU A 883 21.36 19.30 6.12
CA GLU A 883 21.70 20.42 7.01
C GLU A 883 23.12 20.27 7.56
N VAL A 884 23.46 19.08 8.05
CA VAL A 884 24.75 18.82 8.72
C VAL A 884 25.91 18.86 7.73
N LEU A 885 25.76 18.25 6.55
CA LEU A 885 26.78 18.26 5.50
C LEU A 885 27.00 19.65 4.91
N GLY A 886 25.95 20.47 4.83
CA GLY A 886 26.04 21.84 4.30
C GLY A 886 26.92 22.75 5.15
N ARG A 887 27.04 22.45 6.44
CA ARG A 887 27.98 23.15 7.33
C ARG A 887 29.44 22.81 7.04
N ASN A 888 29.72 21.68 6.38
CA ASN A 888 31.08 21.35 5.90
C ASN A 888 31.39 22.11 4.62
N SER A 889 30.51 21.97 3.63
CA SER A 889 30.52 22.75 2.39
C SER A 889 29.18 22.61 1.65
N ASP A 890 28.80 23.66 0.93
CA ASP A 890 27.63 23.63 0.06
C ASP A 890 27.75 22.52 -1.00
N GLU A 891 28.97 22.27 -1.52
CA GLU A 891 29.23 21.23 -2.51
C GLU A 891 28.93 19.81 -1.98
N GLU A 892 29.30 19.51 -0.73
CA GLU A 892 29.06 18.20 -0.11
C GLU A 892 27.56 17.97 0.16
N ALA A 893 26.86 19.00 0.64
CA ALA A 893 25.40 18.98 0.78
C ALA A 893 24.68 18.84 -0.56
N GLU A 894 25.11 19.57 -1.58
CA GLU A 894 24.56 19.49 -2.92
C GLU A 894 24.76 18.10 -3.52
N LYS A 895 25.96 17.50 -3.39
CA LYS A 895 26.21 16.12 -3.83
C LYS A 895 25.29 15.13 -3.12
N TYR A 896 25.13 15.26 -1.80
CA TYR A 896 24.25 14.42 -1.01
C TYR A 896 22.78 14.55 -1.41
N ILE A 897 22.25 15.78 -1.51
CA ILE A 897 20.83 15.98 -1.86
C ILE A 897 20.56 15.69 -3.33
N GLN A 898 21.51 15.93 -4.23
CA GLN A 898 21.35 15.54 -5.64
C GLN A 898 21.29 14.02 -5.78
N TYR A 899 22.08 13.27 -5.00
CA TYR A 899 21.94 11.82 -4.92
C TYR A 899 20.53 11.41 -4.44
N LYS A 900 20.03 12.02 -3.36
CA LYS A 900 18.67 11.74 -2.83
C LYS A 900 17.55 12.12 -3.79
N VAL A 901 17.61 13.33 -4.35
CA VAL A 901 16.68 13.82 -5.35
C VAL A 901 16.74 12.98 -6.62
N ARG A 902 17.90 12.47 -7.04
CA ARG A 902 17.98 11.57 -8.21
C ARG A 902 17.36 10.20 -7.92
N GLN A 903 17.49 9.66 -6.70
CA GLN A 903 16.71 8.48 -6.28
C GLN A 903 15.19 8.76 -6.29
N GLU A 904 14.78 9.99 -5.98
CA GLU A 904 13.37 10.39 -5.96
C GLU A 904 12.82 10.79 -7.35
N VAL A 905 13.63 11.39 -8.22
CA VAL A 905 13.27 11.83 -9.59
C VAL A 905 13.29 10.66 -10.58
N ALA A 906 14.21 9.71 -10.41
CA ALA A 906 14.11 8.39 -11.05
C ALA A 906 12.79 7.68 -10.73
N SER A 907 12.08 8.17 -9.72
CA SER A 907 10.83 7.63 -9.20
C SER A 907 9.58 8.47 -9.50
N LYS A 908 9.74 9.63 -10.17
CA LYS A 908 8.67 10.64 -10.36
C LYS A 908 8.66 11.40 -11.71
N GLN A 909 9.37 10.98 -12.77
CA GLN A 909 9.31 11.72 -14.04
C GLN A 909 7.89 11.75 -14.65
N PRO A 910 7.30 12.94 -14.95
CA PRO A 910 6.03 13.06 -15.66
C PRO A 910 6.21 13.13 -17.17
N HIS A 911 5.28 12.49 -17.88
CA HIS A 911 5.07 12.55 -19.32
C HIS A 911 5.01 13.99 -19.89
N VAL A 912 5.73 14.23 -20.99
CA VAL A 912 5.49 15.38 -21.89
C VAL A 912 4.46 14.95 -22.94
N PRO A 913 3.26 15.55 -23.01
CA PRO A 913 2.37 15.37 -24.15
C PRO A 913 2.79 16.29 -25.29
N ALA A 914 2.84 15.73 -26.51
CA ALA A 914 3.04 16.47 -27.74
C ALA A 914 2.00 17.60 -27.92
N SER A 915 2.49 18.76 -28.31
CA SER A 915 1.77 20.03 -28.45
C SER A 915 0.60 20.00 -29.43
N GLY A 916 -0.55 20.55 -29.03
CA GLY A 916 -1.67 20.89 -29.92
C GLY A 916 -2.48 22.06 -29.37
N VAL A 917 -2.21 23.26 -29.90
CA VAL A 917 -2.89 24.53 -29.57
C VAL A 917 -4.40 24.43 -29.80
N ARG A 918 -5.25 24.81 -28.83
CA ARG A 918 -6.60 25.33 -29.09
C ARG A 918 -7.11 26.25 -27.96
N GLN A 919 -7.63 27.40 -28.40
CA GLN A 919 -8.05 28.57 -27.64
C GLN A 919 -9.32 28.32 -26.79
N LYS A 920 -9.41 28.95 -25.60
CA LYS A 920 -10.60 28.98 -24.74
C LYS A 920 -11.56 30.12 -25.15
N PRO A 921 -12.88 29.89 -25.26
CA PRO A 921 -13.88 30.95 -25.17
C PRO A 921 -14.42 31.12 -23.73
N ARG A 922 -14.50 32.39 -23.29
CA ARG A 922 -15.28 32.90 -22.14
C ARG A 922 -16.78 32.74 -22.37
N PHE A 923 -17.61 32.65 -21.32
CA PHE A 923 -18.69 33.62 -20.99
C PHE A 923 -19.45 33.32 -19.68
N MET A 924 -20.14 34.36 -19.19
CA MET A 924 -20.72 34.68 -17.87
C MET A 924 -22.00 33.90 -17.44
N PRO A 925 -22.35 33.88 -16.13
CA PRO A 925 -23.62 33.31 -15.66
C PRO A 925 -24.75 34.36 -15.55
N SER A 926 -25.98 33.96 -15.89
CA SER A 926 -27.23 34.69 -15.63
C SER A 926 -28.17 33.87 -14.73
N GLN A 927 -28.74 34.56 -13.75
CA GLN A 927 -29.65 34.10 -12.69
C GLN A 927 -30.89 33.29 -13.14
N ALA A 928 -31.35 32.39 -12.27
CA ALA A 928 -32.67 31.74 -12.34
C ALA A 928 -33.29 31.54 -10.93
N PRO A 929 -34.63 31.39 -10.82
CA PRO A 929 -35.45 31.97 -9.75
C PRO A 929 -35.97 30.97 -8.70
N SER A 930 -36.42 31.53 -7.58
CA SER A 930 -36.98 30.89 -6.38
C SER A 930 -38.35 30.22 -6.60
N PRO A 931 -38.68 29.09 -5.92
CA PRO A 931 -40.02 28.52 -5.90
C PRO A 931 -40.78 28.76 -4.59
N GLN A 932 -42.10 28.95 -4.71
CA GLN A 932 -43.09 28.98 -3.63
C GLN A 932 -43.69 27.58 -3.34
N PRO A 933 -44.34 27.39 -2.18
CA PRO A 933 -44.49 26.09 -1.52
C PRO A 933 -45.88 25.45 -1.69
N THR A 934 -45.95 24.14 -1.42
CA THR A 934 -47.20 23.47 -1.01
C THR A 934 -46.98 22.68 0.26
N ASP A 935 -47.93 22.88 1.16
CA ASP A 935 -47.99 22.59 2.57
C ASP A 935 -48.71 21.25 2.82
N THR A 936 -48.17 20.43 3.73
CA THR A 936 -48.96 19.48 4.53
C THR A 936 -48.34 19.34 5.92
N GLY A 937 -48.74 20.26 6.80
CA GLY A 937 -49.01 20.10 8.24
C GLY A 937 -48.45 18.90 9.01
N ALA A 938 -47.51 19.20 9.90
CA ALA A 938 -47.37 18.57 11.20
C ALA A 938 -47.18 19.67 12.27
N GLU A 939 -47.78 19.46 13.43
CA GLU A 939 -48.06 20.44 14.49
C GLU A 939 -46.82 21.21 14.99
N THR A 940 -46.95 22.53 14.98
CA THR A 940 -45.98 23.51 15.47
C THR A 940 -46.01 23.64 16.99
N THR A 941 -44.92 23.25 17.65
CA THR A 941 -44.49 23.89 18.90
C THR A 941 -43.56 25.04 18.51
N SER A 942 -44.01 26.30 18.64
CA SER A 942 -43.19 27.47 18.34
C SER A 942 -42.22 27.73 19.49
N THR A 943 -41.03 27.13 19.45
CA THR A 943 -39.89 27.62 20.22
C THR A 943 -39.30 28.83 19.49
N SER A 944 -39.44 30.03 20.06
CA SER A 944 -38.77 31.23 19.55
C SER A 944 -37.26 31.04 19.66
N ILE A 945 -36.55 31.01 18.54
CA ILE A 945 -35.09 30.86 18.53
C ILE A 945 -34.46 32.16 19.01
N LYS A 946 -33.71 32.09 20.12
CA LYS A 946 -33.04 33.26 20.71
C LYS A 946 -32.00 33.82 19.73
N ARG A 947 -31.98 35.15 19.53
CA ARG A 947 -30.95 35.83 18.73
C ARG A 947 -29.55 35.46 19.23
N PRO A 948 -28.64 35.00 18.36
CA PRO A 948 -27.24 34.75 18.71
C PRO A 948 -26.57 36.01 19.28
N ASP A 949 -25.91 35.86 20.42
CA ASP A 949 -25.19 36.96 21.08
C ASP A 949 -23.87 37.24 20.34
N LEU A 950 -23.50 38.52 20.18
CA LEU A 950 -22.19 38.91 19.64
C LEU A 950 -21.15 38.81 20.75
N THR A 951 -20.31 37.77 20.68
CA THR A 951 -19.36 37.38 21.75
C THR A 951 -18.04 38.15 21.73
N LEU A 952 -17.84 39.06 20.76
CA LEU A 952 -16.63 39.86 20.64
C LEU A 952 -16.53 40.95 21.73
N PRO A 953 -15.33 41.24 22.26
CA PRO A 953 -15.11 42.36 23.17
C PRO A 953 -15.59 43.69 22.56
N THR A 954 -16.04 44.63 23.41
CA THR A 954 -16.70 45.88 22.98
C THR A 954 -15.91 46.68 21.93
N GLU A 955 -14.58 46.76 22.06
CA GLU A 955 -13.74 47.48 21.11
C GLU A 955 -13.62 46.74 19.75
N ALA A 956 -13.46 45.42 19.77
CA ALA A 956 -13.44 44.59 18.56
C ALA A 956 -14.81 44.58 17.86
N ALA A 957 -15.91 44.50 18.62
CA ALA A 957 -17.27 44.56 18.10
C ALA A 957 -17.59 45.90 17.42
N LYS A 958 -17.19 47.03 18.02
CA LYS A 958 -17.34 48.36 17.40
C LYS A 958 -16.55 48.47 16.11
N TYR A 959 -15.33 47.94 16.09
CA TYR A 959 -14.47 47.98 14.92
C TYR A 959 -14.99 47.07 13.80
N LEU A 960 -15.40 45.83 14.14
CA LEU A 960 -16.05 44.91 13.19
C LEU A 960 -17.26 45.56 12.54
N LYS A 961 -18.13 46.21 13.33
CA LYS A 961 -19.31 46.92 12.83
C LYS A 961 -18.95 48.02 11.82
N LYS A 962 -17.85 48.73 12.05
CA LYS A 962 -17.33 49.75 11.11
C LYS A 962 -16.77 49.12 9.84
N VAL A 963 -15.97 48.06 9.94
CA VAL A 963 -15.42 47.40 8.75
C VAL A 963 -16.54 46.76 7.91
N TYR A 964 -17.54 46.15 8.56
CA TYR A 964 -18.71 45.59 7.88
C TYR A 964 -19.59 46.66 7.25
N SER A 965 -19.72 47.86 7.84
CA SER A 965 -20.48 48.94 7.20
C SER A 965 -19.86 49.40 5.89
N ASP A 966 -18.53 49.32 5.77
CA ASP A 966 -17.78 49.76 4.60
C ASP A 966 -17.62 48.64 3.54
N ALA A 967 -17.78 47.37 3.93
CA ALA A 967 -17.69 46.21 3.03
C ALA A 967 -19.00 45.94 2.26
N THR A 968 -18.91 45.48 1.02
CA THR A 968 -20.08 45.02 0.24
C THR A 968 -20.19 43.49 0.31
N CYS A 969 -19.07 42.77 0.21
CA CYS A 969 -19.00 41.32 0.34
C CYS A 969 -18.18 40.91 1.57
N ILE A 970 -18.75 40.05 2.40
CA ILE A 970 -18.20 39.58 3.69
C ILE A 970 -18.08 38.05 3.63
N LEU A 971 -16.91 37.51 3.94
CA LEU A 971 -16.72 36.08 4.21
C LEU A 971 -16.40 35.90 5.70
N GLU A 972 -17.14 35.03 6.37
CA GLU A 972 -16.84 34.60 7.74
C GLU A 972 -16.43 33.13 7.76
N TYR A 973 -15.35 32.82 8.46
CA TYR A 973 -15.09 31.45 8.91
C TYR A 973 -15.59 31.35 10.33
N GLY A 974 -16.66 30.57 10.55
CA GLY A 974 -17.46 30.55 11.77
C GLY A 974 -18.77 31.33 11.62
N SER A 975 -19.83 30.85 12.29
CA SER A 975 -21.16 31.48 12.26
C SER A 975 -21.67 31.84 13.66
N GLY A 976 -22.41 32.95 13.80
CA GLY A 976 -22.94 33.38 15.09
C GLY A 976 -23.46 34.82 15.12
N GLY A 977 -23.21 35.53 16.23
CA GLY A 977 -23.68 36.91 16.41
C GLY A 977 -23.09 37.92 15.41
N SER A 978 -21.88 37.68 14.89
CA SER A 978 -21.27 38.48 13.82
C SER A 978 -22.00 38.32 12.49
N THR A 979 -22.42 37.08 12.18
CA THR A 979 -23.22 36.75 10.99
C THR A 979 -24.56 37.48 11.01
N VAL A 980 -25.21 37.51 12.18
CA VAL A 980 -26.47 38.25 12.38
C VAL A 980 -26.23 39.75 12.23
N LEU A 981 -25.17 40.30 12.84
CA LEU A 981 -24.80 41.71 12.70
C LEU A 981 -24.57 42.10 11.23
N ALA A 982 -23.85 41.29 10.47
CA ALA A 982 -23.63 41.51 9.04
C ALA A 982 -24.94 41.44 8.24
N SER A 983 -25.81 40.48 8.58
CA SER A 983 -27.05 40.27 7.86
C SER A 983 -28.08 41.39 8.10
N GLU A 984 -28.08 41.99 9.29
CA GLU A 984 -28.94 43.12 9.66
C GLU A 984 -28.56 44.44 8.95
N MET A 985 -27.36 44.51 8.33
CA MET A 985 -26.95 45.68 7.54
C MET A 985 -27.51 45.59 6.13
N GLU A 986 -27.88 46.74 5.54
CA GLU A 986 -28.37 46.78 4.16
C GLU A 986 -27.24 46.61 3.14
N ASN A 987 -27.58 46.04 1.98
CA ASN A 987 -26.70 45.93 0.81
C ASN A 987 -25.40 45.16 1.07
N LYS A 988 -25.47 44.06 1.83
CA LYS A 988 -24.34 43.14 2.06
C LYS A 988 -24.55 41.82 1.34
N GLN A 989 -23.46 41.21 0.91
CA GLN A 989 -23.41 39.81 0.52
C GLN A 989 -22.56 39.08 1.56
N VAL A 990 -23.20 38.22 2.34
CA VAL A 990 -22.57 37.57 3.50
C VAL A 990 -22.45 36.08 3.22
N PHE A 991 -21.23 35.56 3.22
CA PHE A 991 -20.93 34.13 3.23
C PHE A 991 -20.37 33.76 4.58
N THR A 992 -20.77 32.62 5.12
CA THR A 992 -20.15 32.09 6.34
C THR A 992 -19.94 30.58 6.22
N VAL A 993 -18.85 30.07 6.80
CA VAL A 993 -18.52 28.64 6.81
C VAL A 993 -18.73 28.05 8.19
N GLU A 994 -19.51 26.97 8.29
CA GLU A 994 -19.80 26.29 9.56
C GLU A 994 -19.63 24.77 9.47
N ASN A 995 -19.04 24.19 10.52
CA ASN A 995 -18.82 22.75 10.64
C ASN A 995 -19.89 22.07 11.50
N ASP A 996 -20.40 22.76 12.52
CA ASP A 996 -21.47 22.23 13.35
C ASP A 996 -22.81 22.34 12.61
N LEU A 997 -23.25 21.23 12.01
CA LEU A 997 -24.48 21.17 11.22
C LEU A 997 -25.72 21.55 12.04
N ASN A 998 -25.75 21.26 13.34
CA ASN A 998 -26.87 21.60 14.21
C ASN A 998 -26.87 23.11 14.50
N TRP A 999 -25.70 23.69 14.78
CA TRP A 999 -25.56 25.13 14.95
C TRP A 999 -25.90 25.89 13.66
N ALA A 1000 -25.38 25.43 12.51
CA ALA A 1000 -25.70 26.00 11.20
C ALA A 1000 -27.20 25.98 10.92
N ALA A 1001 -27.88 24.86 11.19
CA ALA A 1001 -29.33 24.76 11.04
C ALA A 1001 -30.08 25.76 11.93
N ASN A 1002 -29.65 25.97 13.17
CA ASN A 1002 -30.24 26.95 14.08
C ASN A 1002 -30.06 28.39 13.57
N ILE A 1003 -28.88 28.73 13.04
CA ILE A 1003 -28.60 30.05 12.46
C ILE A 1003 -29.42 30.27 11.19
N ILE A 1004 -29.50 29.28 10.30
CA ILE A 1004 -30.35 29.33 9.09
C ILE A 1004 -31.79 29.60 9.49
N GLN A 1005 -32.32 28.80 10.43
CA GLN A 1005 -33.69 28.93 10.89
C GLN A 1005 -33.96 30.30 11.56
N TYR A 1006 -33.00 30.84 12.31
CA TYR A 1006 -33.10 32.18 12.87
C TYR A 1006 -33.12 33.27 11.76
N LEU A 1007 -32.22 33.20 10.78
CA LEU A 1007 -32.14 34.18 9.70
C LEU A 1007 -33.37 34.13 8.79
N GLU A 1008 -33.93 32.94 8.55
CA GLU A 1008 -35.20 32.77 7.83
C GLU A 1008 -36.37 33.41 8.59
N GLN A 1009 -36.41 33.27 9.92
CA GLN A 1009 -37.43 33.90 10.77
C GLN A 1009 -37.26 35.42 10.89
N ALA A 1010 -36.03 35.90 11.04
CA ALA A 1010 -35.70 37.30 11.20
C ALA A 1010 -35.81 38.08 9.86
N ALA A 1011 -35.68 37.37 8.73
CA ALA A 1011 -35.71 37.91 7.37
C ALA A 1011 -34.90 39.23 7.22
N PRO A 1012 -33.60 39.21 7.58
CA PRO A 1012 -32.80 40.41 7.62
C PRO A 1012 -32.53 40.96 6.20
N PRO A 1013 -32.21 42.25 6.04
CA PRO A 1013 -32.08 42.90 4.74
C PRO A 1013 -30.98 42.30 3.84
N SER A 1014 -29.96 41.67 4.43
CA SER A 1014 -28.86 41.01 3.71
C SER A 1014 -28.66 39.57 4.22
N PRO A 1015 -29.49 38.61 3.84
CA PRO A 1015 -29.43 37.25 4.40
C PRO A 1015 -28.08 36.58 4.12
N ALA A 1016 -27.47 35.99 5.16
CA ALA A 1016 -26.22 35.25 5.01
C ALA A 1016 -26.40 33.87 4.36
N ILE A 1017 -25.46 33.52 3.49
CA ILE A 1017 -25.32 32.21 2.87
C ILE A 1017 -24.44 31.35 3.78
N ILE A 1018 -25.07 30.40 4.48
CA ILE A 1018 -24.37 29.47 5.36
C ILE A 1018 -23.83 28.29 4.54
N HIS A 1019 -22.52 28.20 4.40
CA HIS A 1019 -21.81 27.12 3.75
C HIS A 1019 -21.41 26.06 4.77
N THR A 1020 -22.14 24.95 4.79
CA THR A 1020 -21.88 23.86 5.73
C THR A 1020 -20.83 22.89 5.20
N VAL A 1021 -19.82 22.60 6.02
CA VAL A 1021 -18.76 21.64 5.70
C VAL A 1021 -18.63 20.67 6.85
N ASN A 1022 -18.98 19.41 6.65
CA ASN A 1022 -18.85 18.38 7.68
C ASN A 1022 -17.43 17.81 7.69
N VAL A 1023 -16.57 18.38 8.54
CA VAL A 1023 -15.25 17.84 8.89
C VAL A 1023 -15.29 17.08 10.22
N GLY A 1024 -16.44 16.45 10.52
CA GLY A 1024 -16.63 15.60 11.69
C GLY A 1024 -16.60 16.32 13.03
N LYS A 1025 -16.53 15.53 14.10
CA LYS A 1025 -16.39 16.04 15.47
C LYS A 1025 -15.01 16.68 15.61
N THR A 1026 -14.94 17.84 16.26
CA THR A 1026 -13.67 18.51 16.53
C THR A 1026 -13.37 18.55 18.03
N GLY A 1027 -12.10 18.40 18.39
CA GLY A 1027 -11.63 18.51 19.77
C GLY A 1027 -11.54 19.97 20.25
N PRO A 1028 -11.06 20.19 21.50
CA PRO A 1028 -10.66 21.52 21.96
C PRO A 1028 -9.69 22.16 20.96
N TRP A 1029 -9.79 23.47 20.74
CA TRP A 1029 -9.01 24.22 19.72
C TRP A 1029 -9.36 23.90 18.26
N ALA A 1030 -10.46 23.17 18.06
CA ALA A 1030 -11.01 22.87 16.75
C ALA A 1030 -10.04 22.12 15.85
N TYR A 1031 -9.60 20.93 16.25
CA TYR A 1031 -8.97 19.95 15.35
C TYR A 1031 -9.95 18.83 15.02
N PRO A 1032 -10.00 18.32 13.78
CA PRO A 1032 -10.73 17.09 13.50
C PRO A 1032 -10.21 15.94 14.39
N VAL A 1033 -11.11 15.15 15.00
CA VAL A 1033 -10.72 14.13 16.00
C VAL A 1033 -10.29 12.79 15.40
N ASN A 1034 -10.45 12.58 14.09
CA ASN A 1034 -10.09 11.33 13.41
C ASN A 1034 -9.59 11.59 11.98
N ASP A 1035 -8.85 10.61 11.43
CA ASP A 1035 -8.16 10.74 10.14
C ASP A 1035 -9.11 10.90 8.95
N SER A 1036 -10.30 10.31 9.01
CA SER A 1036 -11.31 10.51 7.95
C SER A 1036 -11.79 11.96 7.92
N SER A 1037 -11.95 12.60 9.07
CA SER A 1037 -12.29 14.02 9.19
C SER A 1037 -11.14 14.93 8.74
N TRP A 1038 -9.89 14.50 8.91
CA TRP A 1038 -8.71 15.20 8.37
C TRP A 1038 -8.61 15.12 6.84
N ARG A 1039 -9.10 14.06 6.20
CA ARG A 1039 -9.17 14.00 4.72
C ARG A 1039 -10.09 15.08 4.16
N ASP A 1040 -11.17 15.42 4.89
CA ASP A 1040 -12.13 16.45 4.50
C ASP A 1040 -11.83 17.83 5.09
N PHE A 1041 -10.87 17.95 6.01
CA PHE A 1041 -10.49 19.19 6.71
C PHE A 1041 -10.26 20.38 5.78
N HIS A 1042 -9.48 20.18 4.72
CA HIS A 1042 -9.14 21.21 3.73
C HIS A 1042 -10.38 21.86 3.09
N LYS A 1043 -11.52 21.15 3.06
CA LYS A 1043 -12.78 21.69 2.52
C LYS A 1043 -13.31 22.84 3.37
N TYR A 1044 -13.10 22.86 4.68
CA TYR A 1044 -13.60 23.94 5.53
C TYR A 1044 -13.02 25.32 5.11
N PRO A 1045 -11.69 25.49 5.02
CA PRO A 1045 -11.14 26.76 4.55
C PRO A 1045 -11.29 26.99 3.03
N LEU A 1046 -11.34 25.94 2.19
CA LEU A 1046 -11.23 26.09 0.73
C LEU A 1046 -12.54 26.02 -0.05
N SER A 1047 -13.53 25.22 0.36
CA SER A 1047 -14.67 24.89 -0.51
C SER A 1047 -15.67 26.03 -0.70
N VAL A 1048 -15.71 27.01 0.21
CA VAL A 1048 -16.54 28.22 0.04
C VAL A 1048 -16.12 29.05 -1.18
N TRP A 1049 -14.83 29.06 -1.49
CA TRP A 1049 -14.26 29.79 -2.64
C TRP A 1049 -14.59 29.15 -3.97
N ASP A 1050 -14.96 27.86 -3.96
CA ASP A 1050 -15.27 27.08 -5.14
C ASP A 1050 -16.77 27.07 -5.45
N ARG A 1051 -17.59 27.82 -4.69
CA ARG A 1051 -19.02 27.97 -4.98
C ARG A 1051 -19.23 28.86 -6.21
N ASP A 1052 -20.18 28.48 -7.04
CA ASP A 1052 -20.54 29.23 -8.26
C ASP A 1052 -21.13 30.61 -7.96
N ASP A 1053 -21.73 30.80 -6.78
CA ASP A 1053 -22.31 32.07 -6.33
C ASP A 1053 -21.34 32.91 -5.46
N PHE A 1054 -20.12 32.41 -5.19
CA PHE A 1054 -19.16 33.11 -4.35
C PHE A 1054 -18.67 34.40 -5.02
N THR A 1055 -18.59 35.48 -4.24
CA THR A 1055 -18.11 36.77 -4.70
C THR A 1055 -16.89 37.18 -3.87
N GLU A 1056 -15.91 37.81 -4.51
CA GLU A 1056 -14.65 38.17 -3.86
C GLU A 1056 -14.90 39.09 -2.65
N PRO A 1057 -14.49 38.66 -1.44
CA PRO A 1057 -14.78 39.40 -0.21
C PRO A 1057 -13.96 40.69 -0.12
N ASP A 1058 -14.59 41.77 0.35
CA ASP A 1058 -13.89 42.98 0.79
C ASP A 1058 -13.26 42.77 2.16
N VAL A 1059 -13.93 41.96 3.00
CA VAL A 1059 -13.47 41.58 4.33
C VAL A 1059 -13.68 40.09 4.60
N ILE A 1060 -12.69 39.48 5.26
CA ILE A 1060 -12.76 38.13 5.79
C ILE A 1060 -12.66 38.22 7.32
N LEU A 1061 -13.63 37.66 8.04
CA LEU A 1061 -13.55 37.45 9.48
C LEU A 1061 -13.18 35.99 9.77
N ILE A 1062 -12.10 35.78 10.53
CA ILE A 1062 -11.69 34.47 11.04
C ILE A 1062 -12.00 34.43 12.54
N ASP A 1063 -13.19 33.93 12.87
CA ASP A 1063 -13.68 33.80 14.26
C ASP A 1063 -14.12 32.35 14.61
N GLY A 1064 -14.00 31.44 13.65
CA GLY A 1064 -14.45 30.06 13.75
C GLY A 1064 -13.34 29.05 13.99
N ARG A 1065 -13.56 27.84 13.46
CA ARG A 1065 -12.62 26.72 13.56
C ARG A 1065 -11.49 26.89 12.55
N PHE A 1066 -10.36 26.24 12.82
CA PHE A 1066 -9.26 26.10 11.85
C PHE A 1066 -8.63 27.42 11.35
N ARG A 1067 -8.44 28.38 12.27
CA ARG A 1067 -8.11 29.78 11.94
C ARG A 1067 -6.84 29.98 11.11
N VAL A 1068 -5.77 29.19 11.32
CA VAL A 1068 -4.53 29.29 10.51
C VAL A 1068 -4.79 28.85 9.06
N ALA A 1069 -5.51 27.74 8.85
CA ALA A 1069 -5.80 27.25 7.51
C ALA A 1069 -6.75 28.18 6.76
N CYS A 1070 -7.69 28.82 7.47
CA CYS A 1070 -8.55 29.88 6.93
C CYS A 1070 -7.74 31.10 6.49
N PHE A 1071 -6.71 31.49 7.26
CA PHE A 1071 -5.82 32.59 6.87
C PHE A 1071 -4.96 32.23 5.65
N VAL A 1072 -4.40 31.01 5.61
CA VAL A 1072 -3.64 30.53 4.43
C VAL A 1072 -4.54 30.48 3.20
N ALA A 1073 -5.78 29.98 3.34
CA ALA A 1073 -6.74 29.99 2.24
C ALA A 1073 -7.04 31.40 1.75
N ALA A 1074 -7.20 32.38 2.64
CA ALA A 1074 -7.36 33.78 2.26
C ALA A 1074 -6.15 34.27 1.44
N VAL A 1075 -4.92 34.06 1.91
CA VAL A 1075 -3.70 34.45 1.17
C VAL A 1075 -3.64 33.81 -0.22
N MET A 1076 -4.04 32.54 -0.34
CA MET A 1076 -4.00 31.79 -1.61
C MET A 1076 -5.10 32.19 -2.60
N LYS A 1077 -6.30 32.52 -2.09
CA LYS A 1077 -7.52 32.56 -2.92
C LYS A 1077 -8.01 33.98 -3.24
N ILE A 1078 -7.63 35.01 -2.49
CA ILE A 1078 -8.07 36.38 -2.79
C ILE A 1078 -7.63 36.83 -4.19
N ARG A 1079 -8.52 37.52 -4.91
CA ARG A 1079 -8.21 38.08 -6.24
C ARG A 1079 -8.22 39.61 -6.28
N LYS A 1080 -8.52 40.26 -5.16
CA LYS A 1080 -8.37 41.71 -4.94
C LYS A 1080 -7.78 41.98 -3.54
N PRO A 1081 -7.27 43.18 -3.26
CA PRO A 1081 -6.89 43.54 -1.90
C PRO A 1081 -8.07 43.35 -0.93
N THR A 1082 -7.83 42.62 0.15
CA THR A 1082 -8.88 42.18 1.08
C THR A 1082 -8.40 42.37 2.52
N ILE A 1083 -9.29 42.87 3.35
CA ILE A 1083 -9.05 43.01 4.79
C ILE A 1083 -9.30 41.66 5.46
N VAL A 1084 -8.38 41.19 6.29
CA VAL A 1084 -8.62 40.02 7.15
C VAL A 1084 -8.62 40.44 8.61
N LEU A 1085 -9.71 40.15 9.30
CA LEU A 1085 -9.88 40.31 10.73
C LEU A 1085 -9.73 38.94 11.39
N PHE A 1086 -8.71 38.77 12.21
CA PHE A 1086 -8.41 37.51 12.88
C PHE A 1086 -8.68 37.68 14.38
N ASP A 1087 -9.81 37.15 14.88
CA ASP A 1087 -10.17 37.24 16.30
C ASP A 1087 -9.37 36.26 17.17
N ASP A 1088 -9.29 36.52 18.48
CA ASP A 1088 -8.51 35.72 19.44
C ASP A 1088 -6.99 35.68 19.15
N TYR A 1089 -6.49 36.51 18.21
CA TYR A 1089 -5.10 36.51 17.74
C TYR A 1089 -4.09 36.98 18.79
N GLY A 1090 -4.34 38.12 19.42
CA GLY A 1090 -3.38 38.76 20.33
C GLY A 1090 -3.05 37.90 21.55
N ASP A 1091 -4.05 37.20 22.07
CA ASP A 1091 -3.93 36.40 23.29
C ASP A 1091 -3.38 34.98 23.02
N ARG A 1092 -3.08 34.64 21.75
CA ARG A 1092 -2.73 33.28 21.31
C ARG A 1092 -1.50 33.29 20.40
N PRO A 1093 -0.28 33.22 20.97
CA PRO A 1093 0.98 33.30 20.23
C PRO A 1093 1.13 32.30 19.09
N TYR A 1094 0.51 31.12 19.20
CA TYR A 1094 0.56 30.10 18.15
C TYR A 1094 -0.17 30.49 16.86
N TYR A 1095 -1.09 31.47 16.89
CA TYR A 1095 -1.65 32.02 15.65
C TYR A 1095 -0.67 32.95 14.93
N HIS A 1096 0.40 33.43 15.58
CA HIS A 1096 1.38 34.33 14.97
C HIS A 1096 2.25 33.63 13.91
N VAL A 1097 2.11 32.31 13.79
CA VAL A 1097 2.72 31.54 12.70
C VAL A 1097 2.25 32.02 11.31
N VAL A 1098 1.08 32.67 11.22
CA VAL A 1098 0.63 33.27 9.95
C VAL A 1098 1.42 34.51 9.54
N GLU A 1099 2.22 35.10 10.42
CA GLU A 1099 3.10 36.24 10.10
C GLU A 1099 4.20 35.91 9.10
N ARG A 1100 4.44 34.61 8.88
CA ARG A 1100 5.26 34.11 7.76
C ARG A 1100 4.72 34.55 6.40
N LEU A 1101 3.39 34.73 6.30
CA LEU A 1101 2.72 35.16 5.07
C LEU A 1101 2.43 36.67 5.06
N ALA A 1102 1.95 37.21 6.18
CA ALA A 1102 1.68 38.65 6.31
C ALA A 1102 1.65 39.08 7.78
N LYS A 1103 2.25 40.23 8.11
CA LYS A 1103 2.22 40.79 9.47
C LYS A 1103 0.95 41.61 9.72
N PRO A 1104 0.41 41.64 10.96
CA PRO A 1104 -0.74 42.47 11.26
C PRO A 1104 -0.36 43.95 11.16
N VAL A 1105 -1.20 44.74 10.50
CA VAL A 1105 -1.02 46.19 10.38
C VAL A 1105 -1.34 46.89 11.70
N LYS A 1106 -2.30 46.36 12.47
CA LYS A 1106 -2.61 46.81 13.84
C LYS A 1106 -3.40 45.77 14.63
N MET A 1107 -3.42 45.95 15.95
CA MET A 1107 -4.29 45.22 16.87
C MET A 1107 -5.49 46.07 17.29
N VAL A 1108 -6.66 45.46 17.40
CA VAL A 1108 -7.89 46.05 17.94
C VAL A 1108 -8.37 45.18 19.10
N GLY A 1109 -7.89 45.49 20.30
CA GLY A 1109 -7.99 44.56 21.44
C GLY A 1109 -7.27 43.25 21.12
N ARG A 1110 -7.98 42.12 21.23
CA ARG A 1110 -7.44 40.79 20.91
C ARG A 1110 -7.47 40.43 19.42
N MET A 1111 -8.15 41.22 18.59
CA MET A 1111 -8.32 40.96 17.16
C MET A 1111 -7.19 41.60 16.35
N ALA A 1112 -6.59 40.86 15.44
CA ALA A 1112 -5.59 41.38 14.51
C ALA A 1112 -6.21 41.82 13.19
N TYR A 1113 -5.71 42.93 12.65
CA TYR A 1113 -6.11 43.49 11.37
C TYR A 1113 -4.97 43.33 10.35
N PHE A 1114 -5.24 42.61 9.27
CA PHE A 1114 -4.32 42.37 8.17
C PHE A 1114 -4.86 42.99 6.87
N GLU A 1115 -3.95 43.49 6.04
CA GLU A 1115 -4.23 43.88 4.67
C GLU A 1115 -3.51 42.89 3.74
N LEU A 1116 -4.28 42.06 3.03
CA LEU A 1116 -3.73 41.06 2.11
C LEU A 1116 -3.87 41.54 0.67
N THR A 1117 -2.83 41.30 -0.14
CA THR A 1117 -2.81 41.61 -1.58
C THR A 1117 -2.64 40.32 -2.39
N PRO A 1118 -3.40 40.11 -3.48
CA PRO A 1118 -3.30 38.91 -4.30
C PRO A 1118 -1.90 38.64 -4.82
N GLY A 1119 -1.47 37.38 -4.76
CA GLY A 1119 -0.19 36.93 -5.31
C GLY A 1119 1.04 37.34 -4.51
N ASN A 1120 0.88 37.95 -3.33
CA ASN A 1120 1.99 38.37 -2.48
C ASN A 1120 2.18 37.39 -1.32
N PHE A 1121 2.78 36.22 -1.59
CA PHE A 1121 3.30 35.32 -0.57
C PHE A 1121 4.68 34.79 -0.98
N PRO A 1122 5.59 34.49 -0.02
CA PRO A 1122 6.94 34.05 -0.35
C PRO A 1122 6.91 32.64 -0.96
N PRO A 1123 7.50 32.38 -2.14
CA PRO A 1123 7.52 31.05 -2.76
C PRO A 1123 8.10 29.96 -1.87
N GLU A 1124 9.05 30.30 -0.99
CA GLU A 1124 9.65 29.43 0.02
C GLU A 1124 8.64 28.93 1.07
N GLU A 1125 7.55 29.66 1.29
CA GLU A 1125 6.49 29.28 2.21
C GLU A 1125 5.45 28.35 1.55
N LEU A 1126 5.58 28.02 0.26
CA LEU A 1126 4.60 27.18 -0.46
C LEU A 1126 4.43 25.80 0.19
N THR A 1127 5.54 25.16 0.60
CA THR A 1127 5.51 23.88 1.31
C THR A 1127 4.79 24.04 2.66
N TRP A 1128 5.04 25.12 3.39
CA TRP A 1128 4.40 25.42 4.67
C TRP A 1128 2.89 25.68 4.50
N MET A 1129 2.51 26.42 3.47
CA MET A 1129 1.12 26.70 3.13
C MET A 1129 0.36 25.42 2.76
N ILE A 1130 0.94 24.53 1.93
CA ILE A 1130 0.33 23.22 1.61
C ILE A 1130 0.21 22.37 2.87
N ALA A 1131 1.23 22.37 3.73
CA ALA A 1131 1.24 21.61 4.96
C ALA A 1131 0.20 22.12 5.99
N SER A 1132 -0.18 23.40 5.95
CA SER A 1132 -1.28 23.95 6.76
C SER A 1132 -2.65 23.34 6.45
N PHE A 1133 -2.77 22.49 5.43
CA PHE A 1133 -3.98 21.71 5.13
C PHE A 1133 -3.86 20.22 5.51
N ASN A 1134 -2.77 19.78 6.16
CA ASN A 1134 -2.49 18.39 6.52
C ASN A 1134 -2.52 18.18 8.06
N GLN A 1135 -3.03 17.03 8.50
CA GLN A 1135 -3.10 16.58 9.89
C GLN A 1135 -1.80 16.73 10.69
N VAL A 1136 -0.68 16.24 10.17
CA VAL A 1136 0.60 16.20 10.90
C VAL A 1136 1.13 17.60 11.15
N THR A 1137 1.04 18.47 10.15
CA THR A 1137 1.64 19.79 10.22
C THR A 1137 0.70 20.81 10.85
N TYR A 1138 -0.61 20.79 10.55
CA TYR A 1138 -1.56 21.71 11.16
C TYR A 1138 -1.62 21.58 12.69
N ALA A 1139 -1.55 20.35 13.23
CA ALA A 1139 -1.47 20.12 14.67
C ALA A 1139 -0.17 20.65 15.31
N ASN A 1140 0.93 20.69 14.56
CA ASN A 1140 2.21 21.26 15.02
C ASN A 1140 2.27 22.79 14.86
N LEU A 1141 1.47 23.37 13.95
CA LEU A 1141 1.42 24.82 13.70
C LEU A 1141 0.58 25.60 14.71
N THR A 1142 -0.38 24.95 15.38
CA THR A 1142 -1.35 25.62 16.28
C THR A 1142 -1.35 25.06 17.71
N ARG A 1143 -0.31 24.31 18.10
CA ARG A 1143 -0.08 23.94 19.51
C ARG A 1143 0.50 25.17 20.26
N PRO A 1144 -0.04 25.52 21.44
CA PRO A 1144 0.50 26.57 22.29
C PRO A 1144 1.98 26.40 22.64
#